data_AF-A0A956R9M0-F1
#
_entry.id   AF-A0A956R9M0-F1
#
_cell.length_a   1.000
_cell.length_b   1.000
_cell.length_c   1.000
_cell.angle_alpha   90.00
_cell.angle_beta   90.00
_cell.angle_gamma   90.00
#
_symmetry.space_group_name_H-M   'P 1'
#
loop_
_entity.id
_entity.type
_entity.pdbx_description
1 polymer ?
#
loop_
_entity_poly.entity_id
_entity_poly.type
_entity_poly.pdbx_seq_one_letter_code
_entity_poly.pdbx_strand_id
1 'polypeptide(L)'
;MSTTPTPPWWQTSLKITAVVVALAAVAIWAPWPINALAVLGAVVFLLLSLRNPDHWLRRAATGCLTGAAVSGVVPDLAGRLEWQGGFVEITKDGMVAYALLATGVAMAALDVWRERARAGASASSRDARGSGDDELEPPDEPIRSEPKDPLDDDLRAYFTAAVERHRTIELAGFEARVRAPIRLQDLYVPLHAMFDRDPWRDDVAFPNAEAAKDHVDARGMRCELLLSDALEHALRLGRSGVVLLGDPGSGKTTHLRRILLKIAHDGAESLGLPQGVVPVFLPLRNLEELDKGLDTFIERELAGPFRTVPEGFGERLRVRGRVLYLLDGLDEVRSAEDRAKVASWIDQARTAYHDSYFMVTCRYAGYTGGARLSENFLEVHLRPLDDEQVDDFVRRWFSIVETSLVEAHERPVAMRRAKARADELVAELRKPEFQEAARVYELTHNPLLLTTICLVHRDSRRLPDRRVDLYDQCVNVLLERWNDAKKLPITFPAKQARALLQPVARWMHDEEGRTRATTQQLVGPLREALEVTGLTVEPGAFLASIRDESGLLTGWGVDEFGFMHLGLQEFLTAQQYRNEGLLDNKAFDRLAGYFGDSWWQEVILLMLAQRNPPVFEPFMRALTKRSELASWADAEMMDLSFNETAVKSAAPFVEVILKSEAGLGKQQVGAAKVLRRKMPEEFARLEVVLAEHLTAEVRMWWAS
;
A
#
# COMPACT_ATOMS: atom_id res chain seq x y z
N MET A 1 12.62 21.56 -57.31
CA MET A 1 13.27 20.37 -56.72
C MET A 1 13.08 20.45 -55.21
N SER A 2 12.46 19.55 -54.46
CA SER A 2 11.72 18.31 -54.72
C SER A 2 10.89 18.09 -53.46
N THR A 3 9.57 18.15 -53.56
CA THR A 3 8.66 17.73 -52.47
C THR A 3 8.70 16.21 -52.38
N THR A 4 9.31 15.69 -51.32
CA THR A 4 9.34 14.26 -51.01
C THR A 4 7.92 13.73 -50.74
N PRO A 5 7.50 12.63 -51.37
CA PRO A 5 6.20 12.02 -51.09
C PRO A 5 6.23 11.34 -49.72
N THR A 6 5.14 11.47 -48.97
CA THR A 6 4.92 10.75 -47.72
C THR A 6 4.87 9.23 -47.98
N PRO A 7 5.52 8.40 -47.14
CA PRO A 7 5.56 6.95 -47.37
C PRO A 7 4.17 6.30 -47.31
N PRO A 8 3.87 5.29 -48.16
CA PRO A 8 2.55 4.64 -48.24
C PRO A 8 2.07 3.99 -46.92
N TRP A 9 2.99 3.58 -46.05
CA TRP A 9 2.65 2.91 -44.79
C TRP A 9 1.98 3.85 -43.78
N TRP A 10 2.23 5.15 -43.85
CA TRP A 10 1.62 6.11 -42.91
C TRP A 10 0.12 6.29 -43.17
N GLN A 11 -0.30 6.25 -44.44
CA GLN A 11 -1.72 6.24 -44.80
C GLN A 11 -2.41 4.92 -44.42
N THR A 12 -1.71 3.80 -44.49
CA THR A 12 -2.23 2.49 -44.07
C THR A 12 -2.40 2.43 -42.55
N SER A 13 -1.44 2.95 -41.77
CA SER A 13 -1.55 3.06 -40.31
C SER A 13 -2.69 3.98 -39.89
N LEU A 14 -2.87 5.13 -40.53
CA LEU A 14 -3.99 6.04 -40.25
C LEU A 14 -5.36 5.41 -40.56
N LYS A 15 -5.46 4.62 -41.65
CA LYS A 15 -6.69 3.91 -42.01
C LYS A 15 -7.00 2.78 -41.01
N ILE A 16 -5.99 2.03 -40.56
CA ILE A 16 -6.15 0.97 -39.55
C ILE A 16 -6.55 1.59 -38.20
N THR A 17 -5.88 2.67 -37.77
CA THR A 17 -6.24 3.37 -36.54
C THR A 17 -7.65 3.96 -36.60
N ALA A 18 -8.06 4.54 -37.73
CA ALA A 18 -9.41 5.04 -37.92
C ALA A 18 -10.48 3.93 -37.84
N VAL A 19 -10.20 2.75 -38.40
CA VAL A 19 -11.10 1.59 -38.33
C VAL A 19 -11.16 1.02 -36.91
N VAL A 20 -10.04 0.96 -36.19
CA VAL A 20 -10.00 0.51 -34.79
C VAL A 20 -10.77 1.48 -33.88
N VAL A 21 -10.60 2.80 -34.09
CA VAL A 21 -11.33 3.82 -33.33
C VAL A 21 -12.83 3.79 -33.66
N ALA A 22 -13.21 3.57 -34.93
CA ALA A 22 -14.61 3.42 -35.31
C ALA A 22 -15.25 2.16 -34.72
N LEU A 23 -14.54 1.02 -34.71
CA LEU A 23 -15.01 -0.22 -34.10
C LEU A 23 -15.09 -0.13 -32.57
N ALA A 24 -14.15 0.57 -31.94
CA ALA A 24 -14.19 0.86 -30.50
C ALA A 24 -15.35 1.81 -30.16
N ALA A 25 -15.62 2.82 -30.98
CA ALA A 25 -16.77 3.70 -30.82
C ALA A 25 -18.10 2.93 -30.99
N VAL A 26 -18.20 1.98 -31.93
CA VAL A 26 -19.39 1.12 -32.07
C VAL A 26 -19.56 0.18 -30.87
N ALA A 27 -18.44 -0.32 -30.29
CA ALA A 27 -18.46 -1.18 -29.11
C ALA A 27 -18.88 -0.45 -27.81
N ILE A 28 -18.62 0.86 -27.72
CA ILE A 28 -18.96 1.68 -26.55
C ILE A 28 -20.46 2.03 -26.51
N TRP A 29 -21.15 2.04 -27.65
CA TRP A 29 -22.53 2.53 -27.76
C TRP A 29 -23.59 1.44 -28.04
N ALA A 30 -23.20 0.16 -28.11
CA ALA A 30 -24.09 -0.97 -28.34
C ALA A 30 -24.43 -1.75 -27.04
N PRO A 31 -25.71 -2.00 -26.72
CA PRO A 31 -26.10 -2.79 -25.52
C PRO A 31 -25.73 -4.28 -25.66
N TRP A 32 -25.22 -4.88 -24.58
CA TRP A 32 -24.88 -6.31 -24.47
C TRP A 32 -26.14 -7.21 -24.42
N PRO A 33 -26.13 -8.42 -25.03
CA PRO A 33 -25.11 -9.46 -24.74
C PRO A 33 -24.49 -10.23 -25.94
N ILE A 34 -24.35 -9.67 -27.15
CA ILE A 34 -23.73 -10.38 -28.31
C ILE A 34 -22.22 -10.04 -28.51
N ASN A 35 -21.64 -9.25 -27.62
CA ASN A 35 -20.39 -8.52 -27.90
C ASN A 35 -19.07 -9.32 -27.78
N ALA A 36 -19.00 -10.44 -27.06
CA ALA A 36 -17.70 -11.12 -26.88
C ALA A 36 -17.33 -12.02 -28.08
N LEU A 37 -18.27 -12.82 -28.59
CA LEU A 37 -17.98 -13.84 -29.61
C LEU A 37 -17.75 -13.26 -31.00
N ALA A 38 -18.47 -12.20 -31.37
CA ALA A 38 -18.30 -11.54 -32.66
C ALA A 38 -16.97 -10.77 -32.74
N VAL A 39 -16.57 -10.13 -31.64
CA VAL A 39 -15.28 -9.42 -31.54
C VAL A 39 -14.11 -10.39 -31.47
N LEU A 40 -14.24 -11.50 -30.72
CA LEU A 40 -13.24 -12.56 -30.72
C LEU A 40 -13.09 -13.20 -32.11
N GLY A 41 -14.21 -13.43 -32.80
CA GLY A 41 -14.22 -13.94 -34.17
C GLY A 41 -13.53 -13.01 -35.17
N ALA A 42 -13.78 -11.70 -35.07
CA ALA A 42 -13.15 -10.69 -35.92
C ALA A 42 -11.64 -10.54 -35.65
N VAL A 43 -11.22 -10.60 -34.37
CA VAL A 43 -9.80 -10.52 -33.98
C VAL A 43 -9.04 -11.78 -34.38
N VAL A 44 -9.63 -12.97 -34.17
CA VAL A 44 -9.05 -14.24 -34.62
C VAL A 44 -8.96 -14.29 -36.15
N PHE A 45 -9.96 -13.79 -36.87
CA PHE A 45 -9.94 -13.67 -38.32
C PHE A 45 -8.83 -12.73 -38.82
N LEU A 46 -8.63 -11.59 -38.15
CA LEU A 46 -7.56 -10.64 -38.47
C LEU A 46 -6.17 -11.25 -38.22
N LEU A 47 -6.00 -11.95 -37.09
CA LEU A 47 -4.74 -12.59 -36.70
C LEU A 47 -4.40 -13.80 -37.59
N LEU A 48 -5.40 -14.56 -38.04
CA LEU A 48 -5.20 -15.68 -38.98
C LEU A 48 -4.93 -15.18 -40.41
N SER A 49 -5.57 -14.08 -40.83
CA SER A 49 -5.34 -13.46 -42.15
C SER A 49 -3.95 -12.85 -42.28
N LEU A 50 -3.34 -12.44 -41.16
CA LEU A 50 -1.97 -11.93 -41.11
C LEU A 50 -0.89 -13.05 -41.11
N ARG A 51 -1.27 -14.32 -40.92
CA ARG A 51 -0.32 -15.42 -40.71
C ARG A 51 -0.20 -16.41 -41.88
N ASN A 52 -1.13 -16.45 -42.83
CA ASN A 52 -1.02 -17.26 -44.06
C ASN A 52 -2.06 -16.87 -45.15
N PRO A 53 -1.71 -16.13 -46.20
CA PRO A 53 -2.68 -15.49 -47.10
C PRO A 53 -3.39 -16.41 -48.11
N ASP A 54 -2.87 -17.60 -48.45
CA ASP A 54 -3.31 -18.26 -49.71
C ASP A 54 -4.29 -19.45 -49.59
N HIS A 55 -4.57 -19.98 -48.40
CA HIS A 55 -5.36 -21.23 -48.29
C HIS A 55 -6.83 -21.04 -47.82
N TRP A 56 -7.12 -20.07 -46.96
CA TRP A 56 -8.45 -19.92 -46.35
C TRP A 56 -9.42 -19.03 -47.16
N LEU A 57 -8.88 -18.12 -47.98
CA LEU A 57 -9.66 -17.22 -48.84
C LEU A 57 -10.47 -17.96 -49.92
N ARG A 58 -9.97 -19.09 -50.44
CA ARG A 58 -10.69 -19.89 -51.45
C ARG A 58 -11.91 -20.64 -50.89
N ARG A 59 -11.91 -21.01 -49.60
CA ARG A 59 -13.04 -21.68 -48.95
C ARG A 59 -14.07 -20.70 -48.38
N ALA A 60 -13.64 -19.52 -47.95
CA ALA A 60 -14.55 -18.45 -47.52
C ALA A 60 -15.36 -17.87 -48.69
N ALA A 61 -14.74 -17.72 -49.87
CA ALA A 61 -15.42 -17.25 -51.08
C ALA A 61 -16.57 -18.17 -51.53
N THR A 62 -16.46 -19.48 -51.32
CA THR A 62 -17.51 -20.45 -51.67
C THR A 62 -18.70 -20.42 -50.71
N GLY A 63 -18.50 -19.99 -49.46
CA GLY A 63 -19.56 -19.81 -48.45
C GLY A 63 -20.30 -18.48 -48.54
N CYS A 64 -19.64 -17.41 -49.00
CA CYS A 64 -20.29 -16.11 -49.22
C CYS A 64 -21.14 -16.08 -50.50
N LEU A 65 -20.74 -16.80 -51.55
CA LEU A 65 -21.49 -16.87 -52.83
C LEU A 65 -22.82 -17.62 -52.70
N THR A 66 -22.92 -18.61 -51.81
CA THR A 66 -24.17 -19.33 -51.52
C THR A 66 -25.13 -18.52 -50.64
N GLY A 67 -24.62 -17.61 -49.80
CA GLY A 67 -25.43 -16.67 -49.03
C GLY A 67 -25.99 -15.51 -49.85
N ALA A 68 -25.23 -15.03 -50.84
CA ALA A 68 -25.64 -13.92 -51.71
C ALA A 68 -26.74 -14.30 -52.74
N ALA A 69 -26.97 -15.59 -52.98
CA ALA A 69 -27.99 -16.06 -53.92
C ALA A 69 -29.44 -16.04 -53.36
N VAL A 70 -29.64 -15.74 -52.07
CA VAL A 70 -30.95 -15.87 -51.40
C VAL A 70 -31.70 -14.54 -51.19
N SER A 71 -31.08 -13.38 -51.38
CA SER A 71 -31.79 -12.09 -51.30
C SER A 71 -31.80 -11.39 -52.65
N GLY A 72 -32.78 -11.72 -53.48
CA GLY A 72 -33.03 -11.04 -54.75
C GLY A 72 -33.49 -9.60 -54.52
N VAL A 73 -32.57 -8.64 -54.64
CA VAL A 73 -32.88 -7.24 -54.96
C VAL A 73 -31.74 -6.67 -55.82
N VAL A 74 -32.08 -6.51 -57.09
CA VAL A 74 -31.51 -5.66 -58.14
C VAL A 74 -30.09 -5.97 -58.68
N PRO A 75 -30.04 -6.46 -59.94
CA PRO A 75 -28.85 -6.49 -60.78
C PRO A 75 -28.62 -5.11 -61.42
N ASP A 76 -27.54 -4.42 -61.03
CA ASP A 76 -26.88 -3.45 -61.93
C ASP A 76 -25.46 -3.01 -61.50
N LEU A 77 -24.86 -3.68 -60.50
CA LEU A 77 -23.49 -3.39 -60.06
C LEU A 77 -22.41 -4.17 -60.82
N ALA A 78 -22.77 -4.88 -61.89
CA ALA A 78 -21.85 -5.71 -62.67
C ALA A 78 -20.97 -4.92 -63.66
N GLY A 79 -21.15 -3.60 -63.81
CA GLY A 79 -20.47 -2.80 -64.83
C GLY A 79 -19.31 -1.90 -64.37
N ARG A 80 -18.93 -1.87 -63.09
CA ARG A 80 -17.99 -0.85 -62.56
C ARG A 80 -16.88 -1.36 -61.64
N LEU A 81 -16.46 -2.60 -61.86
CA LEU A 81 -15.28 -3.19 -61.22
C LEU A 81 -14.27 -3.47 -62.32
N GLU A 82 -13.26 -2.63 -62.48
CA GLU A 82 -12.12 -2.94 -63.35
C GLU A 82 -11.10 -3.77 -62.59
N TRP A 83 -10.72 -4.88 -63.21
CA TRP A 83 -9.77 -5.82 -62.66
C TRP A 83 -8.41 -5.56 -63.31
N GLN A 84 -7.48 -4.96 -62.55
CA GLN A 84 -6.10 -4.82 -62.97
C GLN A 84 -5.17 -5.39 -61.90
N GLY A 85 -4.31 -6.34 -62.31
CA GLY A 85 -3.16 -6.78 -61.52
C GLY A 85 -3.49 -7.38 -60.14
N GLY A 86 -4.66 -8.00 -59.95
CA GLY A 86 -5.00 -8.73 -58.73
C GLY A 86 -5.56 -7.89 -57.58
N PHE A 87 -5.86 -6.61 -57.80
CA PHE A 87 -6.59 -5.77 -56.84
C PHE A 87 -7.84 -5.16 -57.47
N VAL A 88 -8.89 -5.03 -56.66
CA VAL A 88 -10.15 -4.38 -57.06
C VAL A 88 -10.03 -2.91 -56.68
N GLU A 89 -9.96 -2.01 -57.67
CA GLU A 89 -9.94 -0.57 -57.43
C GLU A 89 -11.36 -0.01 -57.50
N ILE A 90 -11.85 0.55 -56.39
CA ILE A 90 -13.18 1.16 -56.32
C ILE A 90 -13.08 2.57 -56.92
N THR A 91 -13.72 2.79 -58.06
CA THR A 91 -13.80 4.12 -58.69
C THR A 91 -14.44 5.15 -57.75
N LYS A 92 -14.11 6.44 -57.91
CA LYS A 92 -14.69 7.54 -57.11
C LYS A 92 -16.22 7.51 -57.05
N ASP A 93 -16.88 7.08 -58.13
CA ASP A 93 -18.33 6.94 -58.20
C ASP A 93 -18.84 5.69 -57.43
N GLY A 94 -18.04 4.63 -57.34
CA GLY A 94 -18.32 3.46 -56.51
C GLY A 94 -18.21 3.76 -55.02
N MET A 95 -17.31 4.65 -54.61
CA MET A 95 -17.27 5.17 -53.22
C MET A 95 -18.53 5.98 -52.87
N VAL A 96 -19.07 6.75 -53.82
CA VAL A 96 -20.32 7.50 -53.61
C VAL A 96 -21.51 6.55 -53.49
N ALA A 97 -21.57 5.49 -54.32
CA ALA A 97 -22.60 4.46 -54.20
C ALA A 97 -22.53 3.73 -52.85
N TYR A 98 -21.32 3.39 -52.38
CA TYR A 98 -21.12 2.73 -51.09
C TYR A 98 -21.47 3.65 -49.90
N ALA A 99 -21.11 4.94 -50.00
CA ALA A 99 -21.48 5.94 -49.01
C ALA A 99 -22.99 6.17 -48.95
N LEU A 100 -23.68 6.20 -50.10
CA LEU A 100 -25.14 6.32 -50.17
C LEU A 100 -25.84 5.08 -49.60
N LEU A 101 -25.32 3.88 -49.84
CA LEU A 101 -25.83 2.64 -49.28
C LEU A 101 -25.64 2.58 -47.76
N ALA A 102 -24.45 2.95 -47.27
CA ALA A 102 -24.17 3.05 -45.84
C ALA A 102 -25.05 4.11 -45.14
N THR A 103 -25.29 5.25 -45.81
CA THR A 103 -26.19 6.30 -45.31
C THR A 103 -27.64 5.84 -45.29
N GLY A 104 -28.09 5.09 -46.31
CA GLY A 104 -29.43 4.50 -46.35
C GLY A 104 -29.66 3.47 -45.23
N VAL A 105 -28.67 2.61 -44.97
CA VAL A 105 -28.72 1.64 -43.86
C VAL A 105 -28.72 2.33 -42.50
N ALA A 106 -27.93 3.40 -42.33
CA ALA A 106 -27.93 4.19 -41.11
C ALA A 106 -29.26 4.92 -40.88
N MET A 107 -29.88 5.45 -41.94
CA MET A 107 -31.19 6.10 -41.87
C MET A 107 -32.31 5.10 -41.54
N ALA A 108 -32.29 3.90 -42.13
CA ALA A 108 -33.25 2.84 -41.81
C ALA A 108 -33.11 2.36 -40.36
N ALA A 109 -31.87 2.23 -39.84
CA ALA A 109 -31.62 1.92 -38.44
C ALA A 109 -32.10 3.03 -37.49
N LEU A 110 -31.97 4.30 -37.90
CA LEU A 110 -32.44 5.46 -37.14
C LEU A 110 -33.98 5.51 -37.09
N ASP A 111 -34.68 5.14 -38.17
CA ASP A 111 -36.14 5.09 -38.21
C ASP A 111 -36.69 3.93 -37.37
N VAL A 112 -36.06 2.74 -37.41
CA VAL A 112 -36.40 1.62 -36.50
C VAL A 112 -36.16 2.01 -35.04
N TRP A 113 -35.10 2.77 -34.75
CA TRP A 113 -34.85 3.32 -33.41
C TRP A 113 -35.90 4.36 -33.01
N ARG A 114 -36.32 5.25 -33.92
CA ARG A 114 -37.38 6.24 -33.67
C ARG A 114 -38.75 5.58 -33.45
N GLU A 115 -39.07 4.50 -34.15
CA GLU A 115 -40.29 3.72 -33.91
C GLU A 115 -40.27 3.05 -32.54
N ARG A 116 -39.13 2.48 -32.12
CA ARG A 116 -38.96 1.91 -30.78
C ARG A 116 -38.94 2.97 -29.67
N ALA A 117 -38.38 4.14 -29.93
CA ALA A 117 -38.41 5.28 -29.01
C ALA A 117 -39.83 5.86 -28.89
N ARG A 118 -40.63 5.86 -29.96
CA ARG A 118 -42.06 6.24 -29.92
C ARG A 118 -42.91 5.20 -29.19
N ALA A 119 -42.62 3.90 -29.36
CA ALA A 119 -43.27 2.82 -28.60
C ALA A 119 -42.90 2.84 -27.11
N GLY A 120 -41.68 3.28 -26.76
CA GLY A 120 -41.24 3.50 -25.37
C GLY A 120 -41.75 4.81 -24.76
N ALA A 121 -41.98 5.85 -25.58
CA ALA A 121 -42.49 7.15 -25.12
C ALA A 121 -44.03 7.23 -25.05
N SER A 122 -44.77 6.35 -25.73
CA SER A 122 -46.23 6.25 -25.58
C SER A 122 -46.67 5.52 -24.31
N ALA A 123 -45.74 5.01 -23.50
CA ALA A 123 -46.01 4.33 -22.23
C ALA A 123 -45.91 5.24 -20.99
N SER A 124 -45.62 6.55 -21.13
CA SER A 124 -45.37 7.43 -19.97
C SER A 124 -46.08 8.80 -19.96
N SER A 125 -47.11 9.05 -20.80
CA SER A 125 -47.96 10.24 -20.59
C SER A 125 -49.32 10.14 -21.28
N ARG A 126 -50.36 9.74 -20.53
CA ARG A 126 -51.82 9.94 -20.69
C ARG A 126 -52.49 8.82 -19.84
N ASP A 127 -53.25 9.05 -18.78
CA ASP A 127 -54.24 10.10 -18.58
C ASP A 127 -54.44 10.47 -17.10
N ALA A 128 -54.68 11.77 -16.88
CA ALA A 128 -55.51 12.25 -15.78
C ALA A 128 -56.74 12.95 -16.41
N ARG A 129 -57.94 12.51 -15.96
CA ARG A 129 -59.29 13.14 -16.05
C ARG A 129 -60.16 12.85 -17.29
N GLY A 130 -61.10 11.90 -17.13
CA GLY A 130 -62.52 12.18 -16.85
C GLY A 130 -63.56 12.16 -18.01
N SER A 131 -64.69 11.46 -17.75
CA SER A 131 -66.00 11.37 -18.47
C SER A 131 -66.03 10.59 -19.78
N GLY A 132 -66.95 9.68 -20.10
CA GLY A 132 -68.16 9.11 -19.48
C GLY A 132 -68.80 8.18 -20.55
N ASP A 133 -69.67 7.27 -20.09
CA ASP A 133 -70.64 6.43 -20.83
C ASP A 133 -70.24 4.99 -21.28
N ASP A 134 -70.80 4.04 -20.50
CA ASP A 134 -71.43 2.75 -20.83
C ASP A 134 -70.85 1.82 -21.91
N GLU A 135 -70.32 0.64 -21.52
CA GLU A 135 -71.06 -0.65 -21.45
C GLU A 135 -70.11 -1.88 -21.31
N LEU A 136 -70.47 -2.79 -20.39
CA LEU A 136 -70.12 -4.24 -20.28
C LEU A 136 -68.73 -4.68 -19.73
N GLU A 137 -68.73 -5.11 -18.45
CA GLU A 137 -67.65 -5.87 -17.77
C GLU A 137 -67.45 -7.30 -18.32
N PRO A 138 -66.22 -7.84 -18.22
CA PRO A 138 -65.99 -9.02 -17.40
C PRO A 138 -64.84 -8.82 -16.39
N PRO A 139 -64.79 -9.61 -15.29
CA PRO A 139 -63.85 -9.36 -14.20
C PRO A 139 -62.51 -10.03 -14.49
N ASP A 140 -61.40 -9.32 -14.37
CA ASP A 140 -60.08 -9.94 -14.17
C ASP A 140 -59.17 -9.05 -13.31
N GLU A 141 -58.53 -9.71 -12.36
CA GLU A 141 -57.83 -9.20 -11.18
C GLU A 141 -56.77 -8.11 -11.46
N PRO A 142 -56.50 -7.20 -10.49
CA PRO A 142 -55.38 -6.29 -10.61
C PRO A 142 -54.07 -7.10 -10.58
N ILE A 143 -53.25 -6.89 -11.62
CA ILE A 143 -51.84 -7.31 -11.68
C ILE A 143 -51.18 -6.86 -10.37
N ARG A 144 -50.89 -7.82 -9.49
CA ARG A 144 -50.09 -7.60 -8.30
C ARG A 144 -48.71 -7.14 -8.78
N SER A 145 -48.37 -5.86 -8.54
CA SER A 145 -46.98 -5.43 -8.54
C SER A 145 -46.22 -6.35 -7.60
N GLU A 146 -45.15 -6.99 -8.06
CA GLU A 146 -44.29 -7.81 -7.23
C GLU A 146 -43.96 -7.04 -5.93
N PRO A 147 -44.11 -7.66 -4.75
CA PRO A 147 -43.72 -7.01 -3.51
C PRO A 147 -42.22 -6.75 -3.58
N LYS A 148 -41.80 -5.48 -3.47
CA LYS A 148 -40.39 -5.13 -3.26
C LYS A 148 -39.91 -5.89 -2.03
N ASP A 149 -38.84 -6.68 -2.18
CA ASP A 149 -38.20 -7.35 -1.04
C ASP A 149 -37.79 -6.28 -0.02
N PRO A 150 -38.26 -6.31 1.23
CA PRO A 150 -37.84 -5.38 2.28
C PRO A 150 -36.31 -5.26 2.41
N LEU A 151 -35.58 -6.31 2.04
CA LEU A 151 -34.13 -6.34 2.08
C LEU A 151 -33.47 -5.43 1.04
N ASP A 152 -34.12 -5.11 -0.08
CA ASP A 152 -33.54 -4.23 -1.10
C ASP A 152 -33.39 -2.78 -0.62
N ASP A 153 -34.34 -2.30 0.18
CA ASP A 153 -34.27 -0.97 0.78
C ASP A 153 -33.22 -0.93 1.91
N ASP A 154 -33.13 -2.00 2.71
CA ASP A 154 -32.09 -2.18 3.72
C ASP A 154 -30.69 -2.21 3.10
N LEU A 155 -30.51 -2.95 1.99
CA LEU A 155 -29.25 -3.04 1.28
C LEU A 155 -28.83 -1.69 0.68
N ARG A 156 -29.78 -0.92 0.14
CA ARG A 156 -29.50 0.45 -0.33
C ARG A 156 -29.06 1.38 0.79
N ALA A 157 -29.73 1.33 1.95
CA ALA A 157 -29.34 2.09 3.13
C ALA A 157 -27.96 1.67 3.63
N TYR A 158 -27.69 0.37 3.70
CA TYR A 158 -26.41 -0.21 4.07
C TYR A 158 -25.27 0.27 3.14
N PHE A 159 -25.39 0.09 1.83
CA PHE A 159 -24.35 0.49 0.89
C PHE A 159 -24.08 2.00 0.92
N THR A 160 -25.12 2.82 1.08
CA THR A 160 -24.96 4.28 1.22
C THR A 160 -24.13 4.62 2.46
N ALA A 161 -24.44 4.02 3.62
CA ALA A 161 -23.70 4.23 4.86
C ALA A 161 -22.26 3.69 4.78
N ALA A 162 -22.08 2.50 4.21
CA ALA A 162 -20.78 1.85 4.07
C ALA A 162 -19.85 2.64 3.13
N VAL A 163 -20.37 3.14 2.01
CA VAL A 163 -19.62 4.01 1.10
C VAL A 163 -19.24 5.31 1.80
N GLU A 164 -20.15 5.97 2.51
CA GLU A 164 -19.84 7.20 3.24
C GLU A 164 -18.73 7.01 4.28
N ARG A 165 -18.77 5.90 5.02
CA ARG A 165 -17.79 5.56 6.07
C ARG A 165 -16.40 5.27 5.52
N HIS A 166 -16.32 4.61 4.37
CA HIS A 166 -15.05 4.05 3.88
C HIS A 166 -14.45 4.78 2.67
N ARG A 167 -15.18 5.72 2.06
CA ARG A 167 -14.73 6.44 0.85
C ARG A 167 -13.51 7.33 1.08
N THR A 168 -13.25 7.80 2.31
CA THR A 168 -12.19 8.77 2.59
C THR A 168 -11.15 8.26 3.59
N ILE A 169 -9.91 8.70 3.39
CA ILE A 169 -8.83 8.63 4.38
C ILE A 169 -8.52 10.07 4.80
N GLU A 170 -8.52 10.33 6.09
CA GLU A 170 -8.03 11.58 6.65
C GLU A 170 -6.51 11.52 6.78
N LEU A 171 -5.82 12.46 6.16
CA LEU A 171 -4.42 12.72 6.45
C LEU A 171 -4.33 13.94 7.36
N ALA A 172 -3.36 13.94 8.27
CA ALA A 172 -2.91 15.10 9.02
C ALA A 172 -1.38 15.17 8.93
N GLY A 173 -0.81 16.37 9.03
CA GLY A 173 0.63 16.67 8.91
C GLY A 173 0.93 18.10 9.33
N PHE A 174 2.21 18.51 9.26
CA PHE A 174 2.78 19.77 9.79
C PHE A 174 2.02 21.04 9.41
N GLU A 175 2.44 22.18 10.01
CA GLU A 175 2.03 23.60 9.91
C GLU A 175 0.91 24.01 8.93
N ALA A 176 0.87 23.44 7.72
CA ALA A 176 -0.23 23.56 6.78
C ALA A 176 -1.54 22.81 7.16
N ARG A 177 -1.53 21.92 8.19
CA ARG A 177 -2.66 21.08 8.62
C ARG A 177 -3.52 20.63 7.44
N VAL A 178 -2.92 19.85 6.53
CA VAL A 178 -3.67 19.29 5.39
C VAL A 178 -4.81 18.46 5.96
N ARG A 179 -6.03 18.97 5.88
CA ARG A 179 -7.25 18.21 6.12
C ARG A 179 -7.98 18.09 4.80
N ALA A 180 -7.36 17.37 3.88
CA ALA A 180 -7.98 17.01 2.63
C ALA A 180 -8.58 15.61 2.80
N PRO A 181 -9.92 15.43 2.70
CA PRO A 181 -10.50 14.10 2.63
C PRO A 181 -10.04 13.46 1.32
N ILE A 182 -9.12 12.51 1.41
CA ILE A 182 -8.59 11.81 0.24
C ILE A 182 -9.53 10.66 -0.07
N ARG A 183 -10.13 10.67 -1.27
CA ARG A 183 -10.92 9.53 -1.72
C ARG A 183 -9.99 8.33 -1.88
N LEU A 184 -10.28 7.24 -1.19
CA LEU A 184 -9.46 6.03 -1.19
C LEU A 184 -9.20 5.52 -2.61
N GLN A 185 -10.23 5.54 -3.47
CA GLN A 185 -10.14 5.08 -4.85
C GLN A 185 -9.12 5.86 -5.70
N ASP A 186 -8.86 7.13 -5.37
CA ASP A 186 -7.94 7.99 -6.13
C ASP A 186 -6.49 7.72 -5.72
N LEU A 187 -6.26 7.39 -4.44
CA LEU A 187 -4.92 7.12 -3.90
C LEU A 187 -4.48 5.65 -4.06
N TYR A 188 -5.43 4.73 -4.16
CA TYR A 188 -5.14 3.29 -4.13
C TYR A 188 -4.27 2.84 -5.31
N VAL A 189 -3.07 2.33 -5.00
CA VAL A 189 -2.19 1.62 -5.95
C VAL A 189 -2.45 0.12 -5.84
N PRO A 190 -2.64 -0.61 -6.94
CA PRO A 190 -2.80 -2.07 -6.92
C PRO A 190 -1.61 -2.74 -6.24
N LEU A 191 -1.86 -3.55 -5.21
CA LEU A 191 -0.82 -4.20 -4.43
C LEU A 191 -0.46 -5.56 -5.01
N HIS A 192 0.82 -5.92 -4.92
CA HIS A 192 1.32 -7.24 -5.28
C HIS A 192 1.32 -8.16 -4.07
N ALA A 193 0.95 -9.41 -4.31
CA ALA A 193 1.00 -10.45 -3.30
C ALA A 193 1.57 -11.74 -3.87
N MET A 194 2.07 -12.57 -2.97
CA MET A 194 2.47 -13.94 -3.26
C MET A 194 1.61 -14.90 -2.44
N PHE A 195 1.49 -16.14 -2.90
CA PHE A 195 0.82 -17.18 -2.16
C PHE A 195 1.53 -18.51 -2.34
N ASP A 196 1.36 -19.39 -1.37
CA ASP A 196 1.70 -20.80 -1.51
C ASP A 196 0.45 -21.58 -1.93
N ARG A 197 0.61 -22.54 -2.85
CA ARG A 197 -0.48 -23.46 -3.24
C ARG A 197 -0.83 -24.41 -2.10
N ASP A 198 0.13 -24.73 -1.24
CA ASP A 198 -0.05 -25.64 -0.11
C ASP A 198 0.65 -25.10 1.17
N PRO A 199 0.12 -24.01 1.76
CA PRO A 199 0.72 -23.39 2.94
C PRO A 199 0.58 -24.25 4.20
N TRP A 200 -0.25 -25.30 4.17
CA TRP A 200 -0.58 -26.17 5.30
C TRP A 200 0.38 -27.34 5.47
N ARG A 201 1.25 -27.57 4.48
CA ARG A 201 2.21 -28.67 4.50
C ARG A 201 3.27 -28.54 5.58
N ASP A 202 3.72 -27.31 5.84
CA ASP A 202 4.67 -27.03 6.92
C ASP A 202 4.00 -26.05 7.90
N ASP A 203 4.08 -26.33 9.19
CA ASP A 203 3.57 -25.43 10.23
C ASP A 203 4.57 -24.29 10.51
N VAL A 204 4.81 -23.46 9.49
CA VAL A 204 5.82 -22.39 9.53
C VAL A 204 5.12 -21.05 9.67
N ALA A 205 5.42 -20.38 10.78
CA ALA A 205 5.11 -18.98 10.98
C ALA A 205 6.27 -18.11 10.49
N PHE A 206 5.96 -17.00 9.83
CA PHE A 206 6.96 -16.04 9.40
C PHE A 206 7.08 -14.87 10.39
N PRO A 207 8.26 -14.26 10.55
CA PRO A 207 8.41 -13.03 11.31
C PRO A 207 7.97 -11.76 10.54
N ASN A 208 8.13 -11.74 9.21
CA ASN A 208 7.92 -10.59 8.32
C ASN A 208 7.71 -11.05 6.86
N ALA A 209 7.48 -10.09 5.94
CA ALA A 209 7.28 -10.39 4.52
C ALA A 209 8.52 -10.95 3.81
N GLU A 210 9.73 -10.59 4.24
CA GLU A 210 10.98 -11.08 3.65
C GLU A 210 11.19 -12.58 3.94
N ALA A 211 11.01 -13.00 5.18
CA ALA A 211 11.10 -14.41 5.54
C ALA A 211 10.01 -15.26 4.85
N ALA A 212 8.79 -14.72 4.69
CA ALA A 212 7.74 -15.36 3.92
C ALA A 212 8.15 -15.50 2.45
N LYS A 213 8.74 -14.44 1.87
CA LYS A 213 9.27 -14.43 0.51
C LYS A 213 10.36 -15.47 0.30
N ASP A 214 11.37 -15.50 1.16
CA ASP A 214 12.49 -16.45 1.06
C ASP A 214 12.00 -17.88 1.13
N HIS A 215 11.02 -18.16 2.00
CA HIS A 215 10.41 -19.47 2.11
C HIS A 215 9.65 -19.88 0.84
N VAL A 216 8.82 -18.99 0.30
CA VAL A 216 8.05 -19.25 -0.93
C VAL A 216 8.98 -19.39 -2.14
N ASP A 217 10.03 -18.57 -2.23
CA ASP A 217 11.03 -18.62 -3.29
C ASP A 217 11.86 -19.91 -3.24
N ALA A 218 12.30 -20.33 -2.05
CA ALA A 218 13.07 -21.57 -1.87
C ALA A 218 12.32 -22.83 -2.35
N ARG A 219 10.98 -22.79 -2.35
CA ARG A 219 10.13 -23.89 -2.83
C ARG A 219 9.97 -23.92 -4.35
N GLY A 220 10.40 -22.88 -5.08
CA GLY A 220 10.19 -22.77 -6.53
C GLY A 220 8.71 -22.72 -6.94
N MET A 221 7.82 -22.41 -6.00
CA MET A 221 6.36 -22.39 -6.17
C MET A 221 5.79 -20.97 -6.17
N ARG A 222 6.63 -19.95 -6.40
CA ARG A 222 6.20 -18.54 -6.39
C ARG A 222 5.07 -18.32 -7.40
N CYS A 223 3.87 -18.14 -6.86
CA CYS A 223 2.73 -17.68 -7.62
C CYS A 223 2.45 -16.25 -7.19
N GLU A 224 2.68 -15.31 -8.09
CA GLU A 224 2.37 -13.90 -7.87
C GLU A 224 0.96 -13.60 -8.37
N LEU A 225 0.28 -12.72 -7.66
CA LEU A 225 -1.00 -12.18 -8.10
C LEU A 225 -1.13 -10.71 -7.75
N LEU A 226 -1.92 -10.00 -8.54
CA LEU A 226 -2.49 -8.74 -8.10
C LEU A 226 -3.47 -9.04 -6.99
N LEU A 227 -3.38 -8.33 -5.88
CA LEU A 227 -4.20 -8.61 -4.70
C LEU A 227 -5.71 -8.51 -4.99
N SER A 228 -6.11 -7.69 -5.96
CA SER A 228 -7.50 -7.62 -6.47
C SER A 228 -8.03 -8.97 -6.95
N ASP A 229 -7.15 -9.86 -7.39
CA ASP A 229 -7.50 -11.12 -8.03
C ASP A 229 -7.49 -12.27 -7.00
N ALA A 230 -7.14 -12.00 -5.74
CA ALA A 230 -7.00 -13.01 -4.70
C ALA A 230 -8.29 -13.80 -4.44
N LEU A 231 -9.44 -13.11 -4.44
CA LEU A 231 -10.75 -13.75 -4.26
C LEU A 231 -11.09 -14.67 -5.43
N GLU A 232 -10.97 -14.18 -6.66
CA GLU A 232 -11.19 -14.99 -7.86
C GLU A 232 -10.24 -16.19 -7.89
N HIS A 233 -8.97 -15.99 -7.55
CA HIS A 233 -7.99 -17.06 -7.50
C HIS A 233 -8.34 -18.12 -6.46
N ALA A 234 -8.75 -17.72 -5.25
CA ALA A 234 -9.20 -18.64 -4.21
C ALA A 234 -10.37 -19.50 -4.71
N LEU A 235 -11.35 -18.89 -5.38
CA LEU A 235 -12.51 -19.61 -5.93
C LEU A 235 -12.12 -20.64 -6.98
N ARG A 236 -11.16 -20.33 -7.86
CA ARG A 236 -10.64 -21.29 -8.84
C ARG A 236 -9.96 -22.50 -8.18
N LEU A 237 -9.42 -22.32 -6.97
CA LEU A 237 -8.84 -23.40 -6.16
C LEU A 237 -9.89 -24.11 -5.28
N GLY A 238 -11.18 -23.80 -5.41
CA GLY A 238 -12.24 -24.37 -4.58
C GLY A 238 -12.27 -23.83 -3.15
N ARG A 239 -11.55 -22.73 -2.89
CA ARG A 239 -11.50 -22.05 -1.59
C ARG A 239 -12.44 -20.85 -1.62
N SER A 240 -13.19 -20.60 -0.55
CA SER A 240 -14.01 -19.37 -0.45
C SER A 240 -13.56 -18.43 0.68
N GLY A 241 -12.41 -18.74 1.27
CA GLY A 241 -11.70 -17.88 2.20
C GLY A 241 -10.37 -17.38 1.61
N VAL A 242 -9.98 -16.17 1.96
CA VAL A 242 -8.64 -15.61 1.76
C VAL A 242 -8.12 -15.07 3.09
N VAL A 243 -6.88 -15.39 3.43
CA VAL A 243 -6.16 -14.74 4.54
C VAL A 243 -5.08 -13.87 3.96
N LEU A 244 -5.13 -12.58 4.27
CA LEU A 244 -4.16 -11.59 3.85
C LEU A 244 -3.19 -11.30 4.99
N LEU A 245 -1.96 -11.78 4.82
CA LEU A 245 -0.83 -11.54 5.70
C LEU A 245 0.03 -10.40 5.17
N GLY A 246 0.58 -9.59 6.08
CA GLY A 246 1.48 -8.50 5.69
C GLY A 246 1.98 -7.72 6.90
N ASP A 247 3.06 -6.98 6.70
CA ASP A 247 3.66 -6.15 7.74
C ASP A 247 2.75 -4.98 8.16
N PRO A 248 2.97 -4.35 9.33
CA PRO A 248 2.23 -3.15 9.72
C PRO A 248 2.36 -2.05 8.66
N GLY A 249 1.26 -1.34 8.35
CA GLY A 249 1.29 -0.27 7.34
C GLY A 249 1.27 -0.73 5.87
N SER A 250 1.32 -2.04 5.58
CA SER A 250 1.28 -2.62 4.22
C SER A 250 -0.03 -2.40 3.44
N GLY A 251 -1.08 -1.88 4.09
CA GLY A 251 -2.35 -1.54 3.42
C GLY A 251 -3.44 -2.61 3.46
N LYS A 252 -3.35 -3.62 4.34
CA LYS A 252 -4.38 -4.67 4.53
C LYS A 252 -5.80 -4.12 4.74
N THR A 253 -6.01 -3.32 5.79
CA THR A 253 -7.29 -2.66 6.08
C THR A 253 -7.75 -1.78 4.92
N THR A 254 -6.81 -1.06 4.31
CA THR A 254 -7.06 -0.21 3.14
C THR A 254 -7.57 -1.03 1.95
N HIS A 255 -7.03 -2.22 1.73
CA HIS A 255 -7.49 -3.14 0.69
C HIS A 255 -8.90 -3.68 0.98
N LEU A 256 -9.22 -4.09 2.21
CA LEU A 256 -10.60 -4.51 2.56
C LEU A 256 -11.63 -3.41 2.26
N ARG A 257 -11.32 -2.16 2.65
CA ARG A 257 -12.18 -1.00 2.33
C ARG A 257 -12.30 -0.79 0.82
N ARG A 258 -11.21 -0.98 0.07
CA ARG A 258 -11.21 -0.90 -1.40
C ARG A 258 -12.11 -1.96 -2.03
N ILE A 259 -12.10 -3.20 -1.52
CA ILE A 259 -12.98 -4.29 -1.98
C ILE A 259 -14.44 -3.92 -1.73
N LEU A 260 -14.78 -3.46 -0.53
CA LEU A 260 -16.14 -3.00 -0.21
C LEU A 260 -16.61 -1.93 -1.19
N LEU A 261 -15.82 -0.87 -1.40
CA LEU A 261 -16.16 0.22 -2.31
C LEU A 261 -16.24 -0.26 -3.77
N LYS A 262 -15.39 -1.20 -4.17
CA LYS A 262 -15.41 -1.77 -5.53
C LYS A 262 -16.70 -2.52 -5.77
N ILE A 263 -17.13 -3.37 -4.84
CA ILE A 263 -18.39 -4.13 -4.98
C ILE A 263 -19.59 -3.18 -4.94
N ALA A 264 -19.56 -2.16 -4.09
CA ALA A 264 -20.63 -1.16 -4.02
C ALA A 264 -20.81 -0.36 -5.32
N HIS A 265 -19.75 -0.16 -6.10
CA HIS A 265 -19.78 0.64 -7.34
C HIS A 265 -19.86 -0.23 -8.62
N ASP A 266 -19.02 -1.25 -8.72
CA ASP A 266 -18.82 -2.06 -9.92
C ASP A 266 -19.57 -3.41 -9.88
N GLY A 267 -20.15 -3.78 -8.74
CA GLY A 267 -20.68 -5.12 -8.51
C GLY A 267 -19.60 -6.14 -8.12
N ALA A 268 -20.02 -7.27 -7.57
CA ALA A 268 -19.15 -8.32 -7.05
C ALA A 268 -18.40 -9.08 -8.16
N GLU A 269 -18.98 -9.12 -9.35
CA GLU A 269 -18.44 -9.75 -10.56
C GLU A 269 -17.13 -9.11 -10.99
N SER A 270 -16.93 -7.83 -10.67
CA SER A 270 -15.69 -7.09 -10.93
C SER A 270 -14.47 -7.64 -10.17
N LEU A 271 -14.69 -8.55 -9.23
CA LEU A 271 -13.68 -9.26 -8.43
C LEU A 271 -13.77 -10.79 -8.62
N GLY A 272 -14.50 -11.25 -9.65
CA GLY A 272 -14.72 -12.67 -9.91
C GLY A 272 -15.65 -13.37 -8.93
N LEU A 273 -16.38 -12.63 -8.08
CA LEU A 273 -17.40 -13.18 -7.19
C LEU A 273 -18.75 -13.29 -7.90
N PRO A 274 -19.67 -14.17 -7.46
CA PRO A 274 -21.01 -14.24 -8.03
C PRO A 274 -21.83 -12.97 -7.84
N GLN A 275 -22.80 -12.76 -8.75
CA GLN A 275 -23.72 -11.64 -8.67
C GLN A 275 -24.49 -11.60 -7.35
N GLY A 276 -24.69 -10.38 -6.82
CA GLY A 276 -25.48 -10.15 -5.62
C GLY A 276 -24.74 -10.42 -4.31
N VAL A 277 -23.42 -10.63 -4.34
CA VAL A 277 -22.61 -10.73 -3.13
C VAL A 277 -22.52 -9.38 -2.42
N VAL A 278 -22.78 -9.38 -1.11
CA VAL A 278 -22.80 -8.17 -0.26
C VAL A 278 -21.56 -8.16 0.65
N PRO A 279 -20.65 -7.17 0.55
CA PRO A 279 -19.50 -7.07 1.43
C PRO A 279 -19.90 -6.49 2.77
N VAL A 280 -19.37 -7.02 3.87
CA VAL A 280 -19.55 -6.45 5.22
C VAL A 280 -18.19 -6.31 5.91
N PHE A 281 -17.85 -5.06 6.27
CA PHE A 281 -16.60 -4.73 6.95
C PHE A 281 -16.74 -4.85 8.46
N LEU A 282 -15.92 -5.71 9.07
CA LEU A 282 -16.03 -6.14 10.45
C LEU A 282 -14.64 -6.10 11.13
N PRO A 283 -14.33 -5.06 11.92
CA PRO A 283 -13.08 -4.98 12.67
C PRO A 283 -13.06 -5.97 13.83
N LEU A 284 -12.19 -6.99 13.79
CA LEU A 284 -12.15 -8.05 14.81
C LEU A 284 -11.79 -7.54 16.21
N ARG A 285 -11.13 -6.38 16.35
CA ARG A 285 -10.93 -5.73 17.66
C ARG A 285 -12.22 -5.35 18.38
N ASN A 286 -13.33 -5.22 17.67
CA ASN A 286 -14.64 -4.90 18.25
C ASN A 286 -15.45 -6.16 18.61
N LEU A 287 -14.90 -7.35 18.36
CA LEU A 287 -15.55 -8.62 18.67
C LEU A 287 -15.47 -8.90 20.16
N GLU A 288 -16.63 -8.89 20.84
CA GLU A 288 -16.72 -9.13 22.28
C GLU A 288 -17.22 -10.54 22.63
N GLU A 289 -18.20 -11.06 21.90
CA GLU A 289 -18.97 -12.26 22.25
C GLU A 289 -19.09 -13.22 21.06
N LEU A 290 -18.26 -14.27 21.04
CA LEU A 290 -18.20 -15.26 19.96
C LEU A 290 -19.47 -16.10 19.83
N ASP A 291 -20.12 -16.38 20.96
CA ASP A 291 -21.33 -17.21 21.08
C ASP A 291 -22.56 -16.58 20.43
N LYS A 292 -22.55 -15.26 20.22
CA LYS A 292 -23.64 -14.51 19.59
C LYS A 292 -23.61 -14.53 18.06
N GLY A 293 -22.58 -15.09 17.44
CA GLY A 293 -22.52 -15.29 15.99
C GLY A 293 -22.21 -14.04 15.16
N LEU A 294 -22.07 -14.23 13.84
CA LEU A 294 -21.73 -13.16 12.89
C LEU A 294 -22.86 -12.16 12.67
N ASP A 295 -24.12 -12.59 12.76
CA ASP A 295 -25.30 -11.72 12.64
C ASP A 295 -25.33 -10.65 13.73
N THR A 296 -25.16 -11.03 15.00
CA THR A 296 -25.08 -10.08 16.10
C THR A 296 -23.88 -9.13 15.95
N PHE A 297 -22.76 -9.64 15.44
CA PHE A 297 -21.58 -8.82 15.22
C PHE A 297 -21.81 -7.77 14.11
N ILE A 298 -22.44 -8.16 13.00
CA ILE A 298 -22.87 -7.24 11.94
C ILE A 298 -23.80 -6.17 12.52
N GLU A 299 -24.80 -6.57 13.29
CA GLU A 299 -25.76 -5.63 13.87
C GLU A 299 -25.09 -4.62 14.79
N ARG A 300 -24.19 -5.05 15.67
CA ARG A 300 -23.43 -4.14 16.56
C ARG A 300 -22.57 -3.15 15.79
N GLU A 301 -21.83 -3.62 14.78
CA GLU A 301 -20.96 -2.76 13.98
C GLU A 301 -21.73 -1.72 13.16
N LEU A 302 -22.94 -2.08 12.73
CA LEU A 302 -23.82 -1.20 11.96
C LEU A 302 -24.72 -0.33 12.84
N ALA A 303 -25.04 -0.73 14.08
CA ALA A 303 -25.87 0.00 15.04
C ALA A 303 -25.20 1.23 15.66
N GLY A 304 -23.93 1.51 15.34
CA GLY A 304 -23.17 2.67 15.81
C GLY A 304 -23.70 4.02 15.26
N PRO A 305 -22.85 4.95 14.78
CA PRO A 305 -23.29 6.30 14.34
C PRO A 305 -24.31 6.33 13.18
N PHE A 306 -24.65 5.18 12.60
CA PHE A 306 -25.56 5.01 11.48
C PHE A 306 -26.90 4.41 11.96
N ARG A 307 -27.75 5.20 12.61
CA ARG A 307 -29.16 4.82 12.93
C ARG A 307 -30.04 4.47 11.70
N THR A 308 -29.44 4.05 10.59
CA THR A 308 -30.04 3.84 9.27
C THR A 308 -30.23 2.37 8.90
N VAL A 309 -29.63 1.41 9.60
CA VAL A 309 -29.81 -0.03 9.31
C VAL A 309 -30.85 -0.62 10.28
N PRO A 310 -31.97 -1.21 9.80
CA PRO A 310 -33.01 -1.71 10.68
C PRO A 310 -32.57 -2.92 11.52
N GLU A 311 -33.20 -3.09 12.67
CA GLU A 311 -33.03 -4.26 13.54
C GLU A 311 -33.24 -5.57 12.75
N GLY A 312 -32.45 -6.61 13.04
CA GLY A 312 -32.51 -7.89 12.33
C GLY A 312 -31.80 -7.92 10.97
N PHE A 313 -31.11 -6.85 10.55
CA PHE A 313 -30.43 -6.82 9.25
C PHE A 313 -29.32 -7.86 9.14
N GLY A 314 -28.57 -8.11 10.22
CA GLY A 314 -27.52 -9.13 10.23
C GLY A 314 -28.10 -10.53 9.96
N GLU A 315 -29.22 -10.85 10.63
CA GLU A 315 -29.94 -12.10 10.39
C GLU A 315 -30.48 -12.19 8.95
N ARG A 316 -31.09 -11.12 8.43
CA ARG A 316 -31.59 -11.09 7.04
C ARG A 316 -30.48 -11.29 6.01
N LEU A 317 -29.31 -10.66 6.20
CA LEU A 317 -28.14 -10.89 5.36
C LEU A 317 -27.66 -12.35 5.42
N ARG A 318 -27.59 -12.91 6.63
CA ARG A 318 -27.18 -14.30 6.82
C ARG A 318 -28.13 -15.29 6.14
N VAL A 319 -29.45 -15.05 6.23
CA VAL A 319 -30.48 -15.91 5.59
C VAL A 319 -30.48 -15.75 4.07
N ARG A 320 -30.28 -14.54 3.56
CA ARG A 320 -30.11 -14.28 2.11
C ARG A 320 -28.88 -15.03 1.57
N GLY A 321 -27.82 -15.09 2.37
CA GLY A 321 -26.54 -15.64 1.97
C GLY A 321 -25.82 -14.75 0.95
N ARG A 322 -24.80 -15.29 0.28
CA ARG A 322 -23.89 -14.53 -0.59
C ARG A 322 -23.28 -13.31 0.12
N VAL A 323 -22.76 -13.50 1.31
CA VAL A 323 -22.10 -12.41 2.05
C VAL A 323 -20.58 -12.55 1.90
N LEU A 324 -19.88 -11.44 1.67
CA LEU A 324 -18.42 -11.37 1.78
C LEU A 324 -18.07 -10.73 3.13
N TYR A 325 -17.63 -11.55 4.08
CA TYR A 325 -17.17 -11.11 5.38
C TYR A 325 -15.73 -10.60 5.28
N LEU A 326 -15.55 -9.28 5.41
CA LEU A 326 -14.25 -8.61 5.43
C LEU A 326 -13.84 -8.42 6.89
N LEU A 327 -13.13 -9.40 7.43
CA LEU A 327 -12.72 -9.50 8.83
C LEU A 327 -11.34 -8.87 9.01
N ASP A 328 -11.29 -7.69 9.63
CA ASP A 328 -10.06 -6.90 9.74
C ASP A 328 -9.36 -7.09 11.09
N GLY A 329 -8.09 -7.52 11.07
CA GLY A 329 -7.19 -7.48 12.22
C GLY A 329 -7.30 -8.66 13.18
N LEU A 330 -7.11 -9.89 12.71
CA LEU A 330 -7.06 -11.07 13.58
C LEU A 330 -5.93 -10.96 14.64
N ASP A 331 -4.85 -10.26 14.32
CA ASP A 331 -3.76 -9.95 15.27
C ASP A 331 -4.17 -8.97 16.38
N GLU A 332 -5.28 -8.23 16.22
CA GLU A 332 -5.80 -7.29 17.22
C GLU A 332 -6.62 -7.99 18.33
N VAL A 333 -6.86 -9.30 18.22
CA VAL A 333 -7.64 -10.11 19.19
C VAL A 333 -6.82 -10.50 20.41
N ARG A 334 -7.54 -10.66 21.54
CA ARG A 334 -6.97 -10.33 22.83
C ARG A 334 -5.85 -11.25 23.40
N SER A 335 -5.81 -12.49 22.97
CA SER A 335 -4.81 -13.44 23.44
C SER A 335 -4.54 -14.45 22.34
N ALA A 336 -3.43 -15.19 22.42
CA ALA A 336 -3.19 -16.28 21.48
C ALA A 336 -4.30 -17.34 21.55
N GLU A 337 -4.82 -17.60 22.75
CA GLU A 337 -5.94 -18.51 22.98
C GLU A 337 -7.23 -17.98 22.35
N ASP A 338 -7.57 -16.71 22.58
CA ASP A 338 -8.76 -16.11 21.99
C ASP A 338 -8.62 -15.94 20.47
N ARG A 339 -7.41 -15.68 19.96
CA ARG A 339 -7.12 -15.72 18.52
C ARG A 339 -7.40 -17.11 17.94
N ALA A 340 -7.00 -18.17 18.64
CA ALA A 340 -7.30 -19.53 18.21
C ALA A 340 -8.81 -19.83 18.26
N LYS A 341 -9.52 -19.34 19.30
CA LYS A 341 -10.99 -19.43 19.37
C LYS A 341 -11.66 -18.67 18.23
N VAL A 342 -11.20 -17.44 17.93
CA VAL A 342 -11.71 -16.62 16.83
C VAL A 342 -11.41 -17.29 15.48
N ALA A 343 -10.21 -17.81 15.26
CA ALA A 343 -9.87 -18.53 14.04
C ALA A 343 -10.76 -19.77 13.86
N SER A 344 -10.91 -20.58 14.90
CA SER A 344 -11.83 -21.73 14.89
C SER A 344 -13.27 -21.31 14.62
N TRP A 345 -13.72 -20.20 15.20
CA TRP A 345 -15.05 -19.64 14.95
C TRP A 345 -15.23 -19.16 13.50
N ILE A 346 -14.20 -18.55 12.90
CA ILE A 346 -14.22 -18.16 11.48
C ILE A 346 -14.31 -19.40 10.59
N ASP A 347 -13.54 -20.46 10.87
CA ASP A 347 -13.61 -21.73 10.13
C ASP A 347 -15.00 -22.40 10.26
N GLN A 348 -15.57 -22.38 11.45
CA GLN A 348 -16.93 -22.90 11.70
C GLN A 348 -17.98 -22.08 10.95
N ALA A 349 -17.92 -20.75 11.02
CA ALA A 349 -18.82 -19.84 10.32
C ALA A 349 -18.73 -20.02 8.81
N ARG A 350 -17.51 -20.17 8.28
CA ARG A 350 -17.26 -20.47 6.88
C ARG A 350 -17.89 -21.80 6.45
N THR A 351 -17.80 -22.83 7.28
CA THR A 351 -18.42 -24.13 7.01
C THR A 351 -19.94 -24.06 7.07
N ALA A 352 -20.51 -23.30 8.01
CA ALA A 352 -21.95 -23.11 8.16
C ALA A 352 -22.56 -22.28 7.02
N TYR A 353 -21.85 -21.25 6.55
CA TYR A 353 -22.30 -20.32 5.52
C TYR A 353 -21.68 -20.68 4.16
N HIS A 354 -22.11 -21.80 3.60
CA HIS A 354 -21.53 -22.46 2.43
C HIS A 354 -21.54 -21.60 1.14
N ASP A 355 -22.43 -20.63 1.04
CA ASP A 355 -22.58 -19.72 -0.09
C ASP A 355 -21.94 -18.34 0.13
N SER A 356 -21.19 -18.19 1.22
CA SER A 356 -20.54 -16.94 1.64
C SER A 356 -19.02 -17.02 1.50
N TYR A 357 -18.40 -15.84 1.51
CA TYR A 357 -16.99 -15.62 1.24
C TYR A 357 -16.34 -14.90 2.41
N PHE A 358 -15.05 -15.15 2.62
CA PHE A 358 -14.33 -14.62 3.77
C PHE A 358 -13.01 -14.02 3.29
N MET A 359 -12.69 -12.82 3.77
CA MET A 359 -11.36 -12.24 3.65
C MET A 359 -10.93 -11.75 5.02
N VAL A 360 -9.87 -12.37 5.55
CA VAL A 360 -9.35 -12.10 6.89
C VAL A 360 -8.01 -11.42 6.77
N THR A 361 -7.76 -10.34 7.50
CA THR A 361 -6.42 -9.74 7.57
C THR A 361 -5.73 -10.13 8.87
N CYS A 362 -4.43 -10.39 8.80
CA CYS A 362 -3.61 -10.64 9.98
C CYS A 362 -2.17 -10.16 9.72
N ARG A 363 -1.41 -9.93 10.80
CA ARG A 363 0.04 -9.83 10.73
C ARG A 363 0.68 -11.19 10.87
N TYR A 364 1.90 -11.32 10.37
CA TYR A 364 2.68 -12.54 10.46
C TYR A 364 2.82 -13.07 11.90
N ALA A 365 3.16 -12.22 12.86
CA ALA A 365 3.32 -12.65 14.26
C ALA A 365 2.03 -13.08 14.95
N GLY A 366 0.87 -12.59 14.49
CA GLY A 366 -0.43 -12.94 15.05
C GLY A 366 -0.99 -14.25 14.48
N TYR A 367 -0.39 -14.77 13.41
CA TYR A 367 -0.88 -15.88 12.61
C TYR A 367 -0.03 -17.15 12.79
N THR A 368 -0.12 -17.74 13.99
CA THR A 368 0.72 -18.87 14.40
C THR A 368 -0.10 -19.95 15.11
N GLY A 369 0.27 -21.23 14.94
CA GLY A 369 -0.37 -22.35 15.63
C GLY A 369 -1.89 -22.35 15.45
N GLY A 370 -2.65 -22.44 16.56
CA GLY A 370 -4.12 -22.49 16.52
C GLY A 370 -4.83 -21.24 15.97
N ALA A 371 -4.11 -20.13 15.75
CA ALA A 371 -4.66 -18.95 15.09
C ALA A 371 -4.62 -19.04 13.55
N ARG A 372 -3.94 -20.03 12.98
CA ARG A 372 -3.99 -20.29 11.54
C ARG A 372 -5.36 -20.87 11.17
N LEU A 373 -5.94 -20.37 10.08
CA LEU A 373 -7.24 -20.82 9.58
C LEU A 373 -7.14 -22.18 8.87
N SER A 374 -8.19 -22.75 8.31
CA SER A 374 -8.10 -24.07 7.64
C SER A 374 -7.65 -23.99 6.16
N GLU A 375 -7.45 -25.15 5.52
CA GLU A 375 -7.17 -25.27 4.07
C GLU A 375 -8.25 -24.69 3.14
N ASN A 376 -9.42 -24.35 3.69
CA ASN A 376 -10.48 -23.64 3.01
C ASN A 376 -10.13 -22.17 2.70
N PHE A 377 -9.00 -21.69 3.23
CA PHE A 377 -8.47 -20.36 3.01
C PHE A 377 -7.23 -20.37 2.12
N LEU A 378 -7.17 -19.41 1.19
CA LEU A 378 -5.94 -19.08 0.47
C LEU A 378 -5.10 -18.14 1.31
N GLU A 379 -3.91 -18.58 1.73
CA GLU A 379 -2.94 -17.74 2.43
C GLU A 379 -2.19 -16.87 1.41
N VAL A 380 -2.36 -15.55 1.52
CA VAL A 380 -1.80 -14.54 0.62
C VAL A 380 -0.92 -13.60 1.42
N HIS A 381 0.32 -13.40 0.97
CA HIS A 381 1.32 -12.57 1.61
C HIS A 381 1.56 -11.30 0.79
N LEU A 382 1.30 -10.15 1.40
CA LEU A 382 1.58 -8.85 0.82
C LEU A 382 3.07 -8.65 0.61
N ARG A 383 3.42 -8.11 -0.55
CA ARG A 383 4.77 -7.63 -0.83
C ARG A 383 4.89 -6.15 -0.46
N PRO A 384 6.10 -5.69 -0.08
CA PRO A 384 6.41 -4.26 -0.13
C PRO A 384 6.06 -3.69 -1.51
N LEU A 385 5.73 -2.41 -1.57
CA LEU A 385 5.55 -1.72 -2.84
C LEU A 385 6.84 -1.87 -3.65
N ASP A 386 6.76 -2.14 -4.95
CA ASP A 386 7.91 -2.00 -5.83
C ASP A 386 8.13 -0.55 -6.26
N ASP A 387 9.25 -0.30 -6.94
CA ASP A 387 9.63 1.04 -7.39
C ASP A 387 8.56 1.72 -8.27
N GLU A 388 7.90 0.97 -9.14
CA GLU A 388 6.84 1.49 -10.01
C GLU A 388 5.60 1.86 -9.20
N GLN A 389 5.23 1.01 -8.23
CA GLN A 389 4.15 1.29 -7.29
C GLN A 389 4.45 2.49 -6.38
N VAL A 390 5.71 2.67 -5.95
CA VAL A 390 6.16 3.85 -5.20
C VAL A 390 5.99 5.11 -6.04
N ASP A 391 6.45 5.11 -7.29
CA ASP A 391 6.32 6.24 -8.22
C ASP A 391 4.86 6.61 -8.45
N ASP A 392 4.00 5.62 -8.72
CA ASP A 392 2.57 5.83 -8.94
C ASP A 392 1.89 6.36 -7.66
N PHE A 393 2.23 5.81 -6.50
CA PHE A 393 1.72 6.28 -5.21
C PHE A 393 2.06 7.75 -4.97
N VAL A 394 3.33 8.13 -5.14
CA VAL A 394 3.81 9.51 -4.96
C VAL A 394 3.07 10.46 -5.90
N ARG A 395 2.95 10.11 -7.19
CA ARG A 395 2.28 10.93 -8.20
C ARG A 395 0.81 11.14 -7.89
N ARG A 396 0.09 10.07 -7.53
CA ARG A 396 -1.33 10.14 -7.13
C ARG A 396 -1.50 10.98 -5.88
N TRP A 397 -0.66 10.75 -4.88
CA TRP A 397 -0.72 11.47 -3.61
C TRP A 397 -0.57 12.98 -3.81
N PHE A 398 0.45 13.44 -4.54
CA PHE A 398 0.63 14.88 -4.80
C PHE A 398 -0.49 15.43 -5.67
N SER A 399 -0.93 14.70 -6.69
CA SER A 399 -2.08 15.11 -7.52
C SER A 399 -3.31 15.38 -6.67
N ILE A 400 -3.61 14.51 -5.71
CA ILE A 400 -4.76 14.67 -4.82
C ILE A 400 -4.51 15.85 -3.88
N VAL A 401 -3.45 15.80 -3.08
CA VAL A 401 -3.24 16.76 -1.98
C VAL A 401 -3.10 18.20 -2.47
N GLU A 402 -2.45 18.41 -3.61
CA GLU A 402 -2.24 19.76 -4.17
C GLU A 402 -3.49 20.31 -4.88
N THR A 403 -4.43 19.46 -5.30
CA THR A 403 -5.65 19.88 -6.01
C THR A 403 -6.91 19.84 -5.15
N SER A 404 -6.87 19.18 -3.98
CA SER A 404 -8.04 18.95 -3.13
C SER A 404 -8.66 20.24 -2.57
N LEU A 405 -7.86 21.29 -2.38
CA LEU A 405 -8.25 22.52 -1.68
C LEU A 405 -8.19 23.77 -2.58
N VAL A 406 -8.01 23.61 -3.89
CA VAL A 406 -7.91 24.74 -4.84
C VAL A 406 -9.17 24.90 -5.68
N GLU A 407 -9.48 26.12 -6.09
CA GLU A 407 -10.62 26.39 -6.95
C GLU A 407 -10.45 25.80 -8.34
N ALA A 408 -11.56 25.56 -9.05
CA ALA A 408 -11.55 24.90 -10.37
C ALA A 408 -10.65 25.61 -11.39
N HIS A 409 -10.57 26.95 -11.34
CA HIS A 409 -9.76 27.74 -12.25
C HIS A 409 -8.25 27.63 -11.96
N GLU A 410 -7.85 27.30 -10.74
CA GLU A 410 -6.46 27.14 -10.31
C GLU A 410 -5.94 25.70 -10.49
N ARG A 411 -6.84 24.73 -10.68
CA ARG A 411 -6.50 23.30 -10.83
C ARG A 411 -5.39 23.03 -11.85
N PRO A 412 -5.34 23.65 -13.05
CA PRO A 412 -4.25 23.42 -13.99
C PRO A 412 -2.87 23.84 -13.45
N VAL A 413 -2.82 24.90 -12.66
CA VAL A 413 -1.58 25.39 -12.01
C VAL A 413 -1.19 24.44 -10.88
N ALA A 414 -2.16 24.06 -10.03
CA ALA A 414 -1.96 23.11 -8.94
C ALA A 414 -1.48 21.74 -9.46
N MET A 415 -2.03 21.25 -10.56
CA MET A 415 -1.62 19.99 -11.19
C MET A 415 -0.18 20.03 -11.72
N ARG A 416 0.27 21.17 -12.28
CA ARG A 416 1.67 21.36 -12.66
C ARG A 416 2.60 21.35 -11.44
N ARG A 417 2.20 22.01 -10.34
CA ARG A 417 2.94 21.99 -9.07
C ARG A 417 3.01 20.58 -8.48
N ALA A 418 1.89 19.86 -8.49
CA ALA A 418 1.79 18.47 -8.04
C ALA A 418 2.76 17.57 -8.79
N LYS A 419 2.74 17.65 -10.13
CA LYS A 419 3.63 16.87 -10.98
C LYS A 419 5.10 17.19 -10.70
N ALA A 420 5.47 18.47 -10.65
CA ALA A 420 6.85 18.88 -10.37
C ALA A 420 7.34 18.33 -9.03
N ARG A 421 6.55 18.47 -7.95
CA ARG A 421 6.90 17.96 -6.63
C ARG A 421 6.99 16.43 -6.57
N ALA A 422 6.10 15.75 -7.27
CA ALA A 422 6.15 14.29 -7.38
C ALA A 422 7.40 13.83 -8.12
N ASP A 423 7.73 14.46 -9.26
CA ASP A 423 8.93 14.18 -10.04
C ASP A 423 10.21 14.43 -9.24
N GLU A 424 10.26 15.52 -8.47
CA GLU A 424 11.35 15.85 -7.54
C GLU A 424 11.51 14.77 -6.47
N LEU A 425 10.43 14.39 -5.76
CA LEU A 425 10.50 13.36 -4.73
C LEU A 425 10.91 12.00 -5.30
N VAL A 426 10.33 11.59 -6.44
CA VAL A 426 10.71 10.34 -7.11
C VAL A 426 12.21 10.36 -7.43
N ALA A 427 12.74 11.45 -8.00
CA ALA A 427 14.16 11.55 -8.29
C ALA A 427 15.03 11.50 -7.02
N GLU A 428 14.59 12.08 -5.90
CA GLU A 428 15.29 12.00 -4.62
C GLU A 428 15.31 10.57 -4.06
N LEU A 429 14.18 9.85 -4.12
CA LEU A 429 14.08 8.47 -3.65
C LEU A 429 14.96 7.50 -4.43
N ARG A 430 15.33 7.83 -5.68
CA ARG A 430 16.23 7.01 -6.54
C ARG A 430 17.71 7.21 -6.26
N LYS A 431 18.09 8.14 -5.38
CA LYS A 431 19.51 8.36 -5.06
C LYS A 431 20.07 7.21 -4.21
N PRO A 432 21.38 6.89 -4.30
CA PRO A 432 22.00 5.80 -3.56
C PRO A 432 21.73 5.82 -2.05
N GLU A 433 21.66 7.00 -1.43
CA GLU A 433 21.45 7.14 0.00
C GLU A 433 20.09 6.58 0.48
N PHE A 434 19.10 6.52 -0.43
CA PHE A 434 17.76 5.96 -0.18
C PHE A 434 17.59 4.53 -0.68
N GLN A 435 18.46 4.09 -1.61
CA GLN A 435 18.38 2.77 -2.25
C GLN A 435 19.31 1.74 -1.58
N GLU A 436 20.47 2.16 -1.08
CA GLU A 436 21.49 1.25 -0.53
C GLU A 436 21.31 1.03 0.98
N ALA A 437 20.76 2.01 1.71
CA ALA A 437 20.50 1.89 3.12
C ALA A 437 19.21 1.09 3.35
N ALA A 438 19.33 -0.20 3.72
CA ALA A 438 18.22 -1.13 3.92
C ALA A 438 17.03 -0.54 4.71
N ARG A 439 17.31 0.13 5.83
CA ARG A 439 16.29 0.79 6.67
C ARG A 439 15.54 1.91 5.97
N VAL A 440 16.21 2.68 5.10
CA VAL A 440 15.56 3.76 4.35
C VAL A 440 14.76 3.18 3.18
N TYR A 441 15.29 2.15 2.54
CA TYR A 441 14.60 1.42 1.50
C TYR A 441 13.28 0.82 2.02
N GLU A 442 13.31 0.09 3.14
CA GLU A 442 12.12 -0.45 3.84
C GLU A 442 11.07 0.65 4.14
N LEU A 443 11.53 1.84 4.56
CA LEU A 443 10.67 2.98 4.88
C LEU A 443 9.95 3.52 3.63
N THR A 444 10.60 3.53 2.47
CA THR A 444 10.01 4.04 1.21
C THR A 444 9.06 3.06 0.53
N HIS A 445 9.16 1.77 0.83
CA HIS A 445 8.37 0.70 0.21
C HIS A 445 7.15 0.27 1.06
N ASN A 446 6.95 0.91 2.21
CA ASN A 446 5.77 0.75 3.05
C ASN A 446 4.77 1.90 2.81
N PRO A 447 3.51 1.65 2.39
CA PRO A 447 2.56 2.71 2.03
C PRO A 447 2.34 3.77 3.11
N LEU A 448 2.29 3.37 4.39
CA LEU A 448 2.07 4.29 5.49
C LEU A 448 3.28 5.20 5.71
N LEU A 449 4.49 4.63 5.70
CA LEU A 449 5.73 5.39 5.86
C LEU A 449 6.04 6.24 4.62
N LEU A 450 5.74 5.76 3.41
CA LEU A 450 5.80 6.54 2.18
C LEU A 450 4.87 7.75 2.22
N THR A 451 3.65 7.60 2.77
CA THR A 451 2.76 8.74 3.01
C THR A 451 3.39 9.77 3.95
N THR A 452 4.13 9.31 4.97
CA THR A 452 4.87 10.20 5.89
C THR A 452 5.99 10.94 5.15
N ILE A 453 6.76 10.26 4.29
CA ILE A 453 7.78 10.90 3.43
C ILE A 453 7.15 11.95 2.50
N CYS A 454 6.00 11.64 1.87
CA CYS A 454 5.30 12.58 1.01
C CYS A 454 4.92 13.88 1.75
N LEU A 455 4.46 13.77 3.00
CA LEU A 455 4.19 14.94 3.84
C LEU A 455 5.46 15.73 4.16
N VAL A 456 6.53 15.04 4.58
CA VAL A 456 7.84 15.64 4.87
C VAL A 456 8.35 16.44 3.66
N HIS A 457 8.35 15.85 2.46
CA HIS A 457 8.77 16.51 1.23
C HIS A 457 7.88 17.70 0.87
N ARG A 458 6.56 17.56 1.01
CA ARG A 458 5.59 18.62 0.67
C ARG A 458 5.80 19.87 1.51
N ASP A 459 6.08 19.69 2.80
CA ASP A 459 6.18 20.79 3.76
C ASP A 459 7.58 21.42 3.74
N SER A 460 8.65 20.62 3.61
CA SER A 460 10.04 21.09 3.56
C SER A 460 10.55 21.44 2.14
N ARG A 461 9.77 21.17 1.08
CA ARG A 461 10.11 21.24 -0.35
C ARG A 461 11.25 20.36 -0.87
N ARG A 462 11.97 19.69 0.02
CA ARG A 462 13.02 18.71 -0.29
C ARG A 462 13.10 17.71 0.84
N LEU A 463 13.53 16.49 0.58
CA LEU A 463 13.88 15.58 1.66
C LEU A 463 15.16 16.05 2.37
N PRO A 464 15.30 15.73 3.67
CA PRO A 464 16.55 15.95 4.36
C PRO A 464 17.67 15.12 3.72
N ASP A 465 18.82 15.75 3.50
CA ASP A 465 20.00 15.09 2.91
C ASP A 465 20.59 14.03 3.85
N ARG A 466 20.16 14.00 5.13
CA ARG A 466 20.69 13.12 6.16
C ARG A 466 19.59 12.26 6.75
N ARG A 467 19.87 10.96 6.89
CA ARG A 467 18.95 9.95 7.43
C ARG A 467 18.42 10.31 8.82
N VAL A 468 19.28 10.85 9.69
CA VAL A 468 18.89 11.31 11.03
C VAL A 468 17.83 12.41 11.01
N ASP A 469 17.89 13.32 10.03
CA ASP A 469 16.93 14.41 9.89
C ASP A 469 15.61 13.91 9.27
N LEU A 470 15.68 12.90 8.38
CA LEU A 470 14.51 12.23 7.85
C LEU A 470 13.73 11.50 8.95
N TYR A 471 14.41 10.71 9.79
CA TYR A 471 13.77 10.05 10.93
C TYR A 471 13.18 11.06 11.91
N ASP A 472 13.89 12.16 12.19
CA ASP A 472 13.38 13.25 13.03
C ASP A 472 12.04 13.80 12.52
N GLN A 473 11.97 14.12 11.23
CA GLN A 473 10.77 14.66 10.62
C GLN A 473 9.64 13.62 10.55
N CYS A 474 9.95 12.36 10.21
CA CYS A 474 8.97 11.26 10.20
C CYS A 474 8.34 11.04 11.58
N VAL A 475 9.14 10.99 12.65
CA VAL A 475 8.63 10.84 14.03
C VAL A 475 7.72 12.00 14.40
N ASN A 476 8.09 13.23 14.04
CA ASN A 476 7.28 14.41 14.33
C ASN A 476 5.93 14.35 13.58
N VAL A 477 5.90 13.99 12.30
CA VAL A 477 4.63 13.82 11.54
C VAL A 477 3.72 12.78 12.18
N LEU A 478 4.26 11.61 12.54
CA LEU A 478 3.46 10.52 13.14
C LEU A 478 2.88 10.93 14.50
N LEU A 479 3.63 11.65 15.31
CA LEU A 479 3.16 12.18 16.61
C LEU A 479 2.19 13.36 16.46
N GLU A 480 2.26 14.13 15.38
CA GLU A 480 1.27 15.17 15.09
C GLU A 480 -0.05 14.58 14.62
N ARG A 481 -0.01 13.58 13.72
CA ARG A 481 -1.20 12.81 13.33
C ARG A 481 -1.94 12.24 14.53
N TRP A 482 -1.19 11.65 15.45
CA TRP A 482 -1.70 11.17 16.73
C TRP A 482 -2.41 12.26 17.53
N ASN A 483 -1.79 13.44 17.65
CA ASN A 483 -2.37 14.53 18.43
C ASN A 483 -3.70 15.03 17.89
N ASP A 484 -3.88 15.03 16.57
CA ASP A 484 -5.12 15.42 15.91
C ASP A 484 -6.20 14.33 16.01
N ALA A 485 -5.80 13.06 15.98
CA ALA A 485 -6.70 11.91 15.96
C ALA A 485 -7.13 11.44 17.36
N LYS A 486 -6.39 11.83 18.42
CA LYS A 486 -6.55 11.17 19.70
C LYS A 486 -7.87 11.41 20.41
N LYS A 487 -8.36 10.34 21.01
CA LYS A 487 -9.54 10.37 21.89
C LYS A 487 -9.20 10.59 23.36
N LEU A 488 -7.92 10.79 23.69
CA LEU A 488 -7.48 11.09 25.05
C LEU A 488 -7.88 12.52 25.47
N PRO A 489 -8.30 12.74 26.72
CA PRO A 489 -8.66 14.06 27.22
C PRO A 489 -7.46 15.01 27.39
N ILE A 490 -6.22 14.51 27.24
CA ILE A 490 -4.98 15.26 27.47
C ILE A 490 -4.30 15.57 26.12
N THR A 491 -4.03 16.85 25.86
CA THR A 491 -3.22 17.28 24.71
C THR A 491 -1.73 17.16 25.07
N PHE A 492 -0.93 16.57 24.18
CA PHE A 492 0.48 16.31 24.38
C PHE A 492 1.23 16.94 23.22
N PRO A 493 2.06 17.98 23.38
CA PRO A 493 2.95 18.41 22.32
C PRO A 493 3.78 17.22 21.80
N ALA A 494 4.02 17.13 20.49
CA ALA A 494 4.80 16.03 19.89
C ALA A 494 6.14 15.80 20.60
N LYS A 495 6.80 16.89 21.03
CA LYS A 495 8.03 16.87 21.83
C LYS A 495 7.90 16.08 23.14
N GLN A 496 6.76 16.20 23.83
CA GLN A 496 6.52 15.48 25.09
C GLN A 496 6.26 13.99 24.85
N ALA A 497 5.41 13.65 23.86
CA ALA A 497 5.17 12.26 23.50
C ALA A 497 6.46 11.55 23.06
N ARG A 498 7.32 12.26 22.32
CA ARG A 498 8.64 11.79 21.96
C ARG A 498 9.53 11.52 23.17
N ALA A 499 9.57 12.43 24.15
CA ALA A 499 10.35 12.25 25.37
C ALA A 499 9.89 11.02 26.19
N LEU A 500 8.61 10.65 26.10
CA LEU A 500 8.09 9.43 26.72
C LEU A 500 8.50 8.15 25.96
N LEU A 501 8.63 8.23 24.64
CA LEU A 501 8.97 7.07 23.79
C LEU A 501 10.47 6.80 23.67
N GLN A 502 11.33 7.79 23.95
CA GLN A 502 12.79 7.62 23.90
C GLN A 502 13.31 6.57 24.90
N PRO A 503 12.93 6.60 26.21
CA PRO A 503 13.30 5.55 27.15
C PRO A 503 12.73 4.17 26.80
N VAL A 504 11.51 4.15 26.26
CA VAL A 504 10.87 2.91 25.76
C VAL A 504 11.68 2.30 24.62
N ALA A 505 12.05 3.10 23.61
CA ALA A 505 12.87 2.64 22.49
C ALA A 505 14.22 2.10 22.94
N ARG A 506 14.89 2.81 23.85
CA ARG A 506 16.16 2.37 24.42
C ARG A 506 16.02 1.04 25.13
N TRP A 507 15.06 0.92 26.05
CA TRP A 507 14.84 -0.33 26.79
C TRP A 507 14.53 -1.50 25.85
N MET A 508 13.77 -1.25 24.78
CA MET A 508 13.51 -2.26 23.77
C MET A 508 14.79 -2.64 23.02
N HIS A 509 15.66 -1.69 22.72
CA HIS A 509 16.90 -1.95 21.97
C HIS A 509 18.04 -2.53 22.83
N ASP A 510 17.95 -2.46 24.16
CA ASP A 510 18.97 -3.01 25.08
C ASP A 510 19.11 -4.56 25.00
N GLU A 511 18.16 -5.28 24.39
CA GLU A 511 18.29 -6.70 24.04
C GLU A 511 18.27 -6.87 22.52
N GLU A 512 19.26 -7.60 21.98
CA GLU A 512 19.37 -7.85 20.56
C GLU A 512 18.13 -8.57 20.02
N GLY A 513 17.57 -8.06 18.92
CA GLY A 513 16.38 -8.61 18.29
C GLY A 513 15.06 -8.28 19.02
N ARG A 514 15.09 -7.61 20.19
CA ARG A 514 13.88 -7.19 20.90
C ARG A 514 13.22 -6.00 20.18
N THR A 515 12.30 -6.34 19.29
CA THR A 515 11.47 -5.41 18.51
C THR A 515 10.04 -5.32 19.04
N ARG A 516 9.72 -6.09 20.07
CA ARG A 516 8.39 -6.21 20.68
C ARG A 516 8.50 -6.33 22.20
N ALA A 517 7.50 -5.82 22.91
CA ALA A 517 7.43 -5.87 24.36
C ALA A 517 6.00 -5.74 24.88
N THR A 518 5.69 -6.36 26.02
CA THR A 518 4.36 -6.28 26.62
C THR A 518 4.11 -4.93 27.31
N THR A 519 2.85 -4.53 27.52
CA THR A 519 2.47 -3.36 28.34
C THR A 519 3.20 -3.37 29.67
N GLN A 520 3.19 -4.53 30.35
CA GLN A 520 3.82 -4.71 31.65
C GLN A 520 5.33 -4.46 31.62
N GLN A 521 6.01 -4.92 30.57
CA GLN A 521 7.44 -4.67 30.37
C GLN A 521 7.72 -3.19 30.09
N LEU A 522 6.84 -2.51 29.35
CA LEU A 522 7.00 -1.11 28.97
C LEU A 522 6.59 -0.11 30.06
N VAL A 523 5.82 -0.53 31.07
CA VAL A 523 5.41 0.33 32.21
C VAL A 523 6.60 0.91 32.95
N GLY A 524 7.68 0.12 33.15
CA GLY A 524 8.87 0.58 33.87
C GLY A 524 9.56 1.77 33.19
N PRO A 525 10.06 1.59 31.96
CA PRO A 525 10.67 2.67 31.18
C PRO A 525 9.76 3.88 31.00
N LEU A 526 8.46 3.65 30.78
CA LEU A 526 7.50 4.74 30.59
C LEU A 526 7.24 5.51 31.89
N ARG A 527 7.21 4.85 33.04
CA ARG A 527 7.03 5.52 34.35
C ARG A 527 8.20 6.42 34.68
N GLU A 528 9.42 5.97 34.44
CA GLU A 528 10.62 6.80 34.59
C GLU A 528 10.53 8.06 33.70
N ALA A 529 10.08 7.91 32.45
CA ALA A 529 9.87 9.03 31.55
C ALA A 529 8.75 9.98 32.02
N LEU A 530 7.65 9.44 32.56
CA LEU A 530 6.54 10.23 33.10
C LEU A 530 6.97 11.05 34.33
N GLU A 531 7.78 10.48 35.20
CA GLU A 531 8.34 11.18 36.37
C GLU A 531 9.24 12.35 35.94
N VAL A 532 10.12 12.14 34.96
CA VAL A 532 11.00 13.20 34.43
C VAL A 532 10.22 14.31 33.72
N THR A 533 9.15 13.96 33.00
CA THR A 533 8.34 14.94 32.25
C THR A 533 7.27 15.63 33.11
N GLY A 534 6.96 15.09 34.30
CA GLY A 534 5.89 15.57 35.17
C GLY A 534 4.48 15.32 34.63
N LEU A 535 4.33 14.43 33.64
CA LEU A 535 3.05 14.14 33.00
C LEU A 535 2.31 13.03 33.75
N THR A 536 0.99 13.17 33.87
CA THR A 536 0.13 12.18 34.51
C THR A 536 -0.77 11.52 33.48
N VAL A 537 -0.37 10.33 33.02
CA VAL A 537 -1.19 9.47 32.15
C VAL A 537 -0.94 8.02 32.52
N GLU A 538 -1.97 7.18 32.37
CA GLU A 538 -1.83 5.74 32.58
C GLU A 538 -0.98 5.15 31.42
N PRO A 539 0.12 4.43 31.72
CA PRO A 539 1.03 3.86 30.71
C PRO A 539 0.34 3.05 29.60
N GLY A 540 -0.59 2.16 29.95
CA GLY A 540 -1.32 1.33 28.99
C GLY A 540 -2.18 2.17 28.04
N ALA A 541 -2.91 3.15 28.57
CA ALA A 541 -3.73 4.07 27.79
C ALA A 541 -2.89 4.94 26.84
N PHE A 542 -1.69 5.37 27.27
CA PHE A 542 -0.75 6.08 26.40
C PHE A 542 -0.27 5.18 25.25
N LEU A 543 0.21 3.97 25.56
CA LEU A 543 0.69 3.02 24.55
C LEU A 543 -0.41 2.63 23.55
N ALA A 544 -1.62 2.35 24.04
CA ALA A 544 -2.77 2.03 23.21
C ALA A 544 -3.15 3.20 22.28
N SER A 545 -3.20 4.43 22.79
CA SER A 545 -3.49 5.61 21.96
C SER A 545 -2.42 5.83 20.89
N ILE A 546 -1.12 5.72 21.23
CA ILE A 546 -0.05 5.83 20.24
C ILE A 546 -0.19 4.73 19.18
N ARG A 547 -0.45 3.48 19.57
CA ARG A 547 -0.68 2.36 18.65
C ARG A 547 -1.84 2.61 17.69
N ASP A 548 -2.98 3.07 18.23
CA ASP A 548 -4.23 3.11 17.48
C ASP A 548 -4.32 4.34 16.55
N GLU A 549 -3.56 5.40 16.84
CA GLU A 549 -3.77 6.72 16.22
C GLU A 549 -2.51 7.32 15.57
N SER A 550 -1.29 6.92 15.95
CA SER A 550 -0.04 7.53 15.43
C SER A 550 0.59 6.80 14.25
N GLY A 551 0.50 5.46 14.23
CA GLY A 551 1.32 4.62 13.36
C GLY A 551 2.81 4.57 13.74
N LEU A 552 3.23 5.14 14.88
CA LEU A 552 4.61 5.05 15.39
C LEU A 552 4.85 3.73 16.13
N LEU A 553 3.89 3.34 16.97
CA LEU A 553 3.82 2.01 17.58
C LEU A 553 2.76 1.17 16.87
N THR A 554 2.93 -0.14 16.98
CA THR A 554 2.09 -1.13 16.36
C THR A 554 1.86 -2.26 17.37
N GLY A 555 0.63 -2.77 17.46
CA GLY A 555 0.29 -3.90 18.33
C GLY A 555 0.58 -5.21 17.63
N TRP A 556 1.35 -6.11 18.23
CA TRP A 556 1.62 -7.46 17.69
C TRP A 556 0.84 -8.55 18.47
N GLY A 557 -0.06 -8.09 19.33
CA GLY A 557 -1.00 -8.80 20.19
C GLY A 557 -1.73 -7.74 21.05
N VAL A 558 -2.34 -8.13 22.17
CA VAL A 558 -3.06 -7.14 23.04
C VAL A 558 -2.16 -6.20 23.74
N ASP A 559 -1.17 -6.80 24.39
CA ASP A 559 -0.26 -6.09 25.25
C ASP A 559 1.09 -5.97 24.58
N GLU A 560 1.34 -6.61 23.43
CA GLU A 560 2.62 -6.50 22.74
C GLU A 560 2.66 -5.28 21.81
N PHE A 561 3.60 -4.38 22.08
CA PHE A 561 3.88 -3.20 21.28
C PHE A 561 5.26 -3.32 20.64
N GLY A 562 5.37 -2.80 19.42
CA GLY A 562 6.64 -2.59 18.75
C GLY A 562 6.59 -1.33 17.89
N PHE A 563 7.73 -0.69 17.67
CA PHE A 563 7.81 0.38 16.69
C PHE A 563 7.44 -0.16 15.31
N MET A 564 6.75 0.66 14.50
CA MET A 564 6.34 0.27 13.15
C MET A 564 7.52 -0.14 12.27
N HIS A 565 8.69 0.44 12.53
CA HIS A 565 9.89 0.24 11.76
C HIS A 565 11.10 0.30 12.70
N LEU A 566 12.07 -0.60 12.53
CA LEU A 566 13.24 -0.70 13.40
C LEU A 566 14.09 0.58 13.37
N GLY A 567 14.19 1.25 12.23
CA GLY A 567 14.85 2.56 12.12
C GLY A 567 14.26 3.64 13.04
N LEU A 568 12.97 3.57 13.39
CA LEU A 568 12.34 4.49 14.34
C LEU A 568 12.73 4.17 15.78
N GLN A 569 12.83 2.88 16.12
CA GLN A 569 13.36 2.43 17.41
C GLN A 569 14.84 2.83 17.55
N GLU A 570 15.67 2.55 16.54
CA GLU A 570 17.10 2.90 16.51
C GLU A 570 17.29 4.41 16.67
N PHE A 571 16.51 5.22 15.94
CA PHE A 571 16.56 6.67 16.04
C PHE A 571 16.19 7.20 17.44
N LEU A 572 15.08 6.73 18.03
CA LEU A 572 14.65 7.16 19.37
C LEU A 572 15.64 6.70 20.45
N THR A 573 16.21 5.50 20.31
CA THR A 573 17.30 5.00 21.16
C THR A 573 18.54 5.90 21.07
N ALA A 574 18.95 6.26 19.84
CA ALA A 574 20.09 7.15 19.61
C ALA A 574 19.89 8.52 20.30
N GLN A 575 18.67 9.04 20.27
CA GLN A 575 18.33 10.27 20.99
C GLN A 575 18.35 10.11 22.50
N GLN A 576 17.87 8.99 23.03
CA GLN A 576 17.93 8.73 24.47
C GLN A 576 19.38 8.67 24.95
N TYR A 577 20.24 7.91 24.28
CA TYR A 577 21.67 7.84 24.62
C TYR A 577 22.36 9.19 24.52
N ARG A 578 22.00 9.98 23.51
CA ARG A 578 22.52 11.34 23.36
C ARG A 578 22.11 12.24 24.52
N ASN A 579 20.83 12.25 24.87
CA ASN A 579 20.29 13.10 25.93
C ASN A 579 20.90 12.72 27.29
N GLU A 580 20.99 11.42 27.58
CA GLU A 580 21.66 10.94 28.78
C GLU A 580 23.15 11.24 28.79
N GLY A 581 23.86 11.02 27.68
CA GLY A 581 25.30 11.23 27.57
C GLY A 581 25.71 12.69 27.76
N LEU A 582 24.85 13.63 27.35
CA LEU A 582 25.05 15.06 27.58
C LEU A 582 24.86 15.46 29.06
N LEU A 583 24.18 14.64 29.86
CA LEU A 583 24.00 14.84 31.30
C LEU A 583 25.04 14.05 32.11
N ASP A 584 25.31 12.81 31.72
CA ASP A 584 26.27 11.89 32.34
C ASP A 584 26.98 11.04 31.27
N ASN A 585 28.30 11.24 31.15
CA ASN A 585 29.16 10.51 30.23
C ASN A 585 29.09 8.97 30.38
N LYS A 586 28.58 8.44 31.50
CA LYS A 586 28.35 6.99 31.65
C LYS A 586 27.48 6.40 30.55
N ALA A 587 26.54 7.16 29.99
CA ALA A 587 25.74 6.69 28.87
C ALA A 587 26.60 6.46 27.61
N PHE A 588 27.55 7.35 27.32
CA PHE A 588 28.54 7.14 26.26
C PHE A 588 29.48 5.98 26.58
N ASP A 589 29.92 5.83 27.84
CA ASP A 589 30.75 4.70 28.26
C ASP A 589 30.03 3.36 28.05
N ARG A 590 28.73 3.27 28.37
CA ARG A 590 27.90 2.09 28.08
C ARG A 590 27.81 1.84 26.58
N LEU A 591 27.43 2.84 25.78
CA LEU A 591 27.25 2.69 24.34
C LEU A 591 28.56 2.33 23.62
N ALA A 592 29.69 2.85 24.07
CA ALA A 592 31.01 2.49 23.55
C ALA A 592 31.38 1.00 23.81
N GLY A 593 30.70 0.34 24.76
CA GLY A 593 30.83 -1.10 24.99
C GLY A 593 30.22 -1.95 23.87
N TYR A 594 29.29 -1.39 23.09
CA TYR A 594 28.64 -2.05 21.95
C TYR A 594 29.25 -1.66 20.59
N PHE A 595 30.42 -1.01 20.60
CA PHE A 595 31.03 -0.55 19.36
C PHE A 595 31.51 -1.74 18.53
N GLY A 596 31.00 -1.86 17.29
CA GLY A 596 31.26 -3.00 16.42
C GLY A 596 30.17 -4.08 16.44
N ASP A 597 29.18 -3.97 17.33
CA ASP A 597 28.00 -4.84 17.33
C ASP A 597 27.03 -4.36 16.23
N SER A 598 26.64 -5.26 15.33
CA SER A 598 25.78 -4.93 14.18
C SER A 598 24.41 -4.39 14.61
N TRP A 599 23.86 -4.90 15.72
CA TRP A 599 22.60 -4.42 16.31
C TRP A 599 22.66 -2.94 16.72
N TRP A 600 23.81 -2.49 17.26
CA TRP A 600 24.00 -1.14 17.79
C TRP A 600 24.58 -0.14 16.79
N GLN A 601 25.02 -0.63 15.63
CA GLN A 601 25.67 0.17 14.61
C GLN A 601 24.83 1.41 14.24
N GLU A 602 23.58 1.22 13.81
CA GLU A 602 22.76 2.35 13.35
C GLU A 602 22.43 3.32 14.48
N VAL A 603 22.26 2.84 15.73
CA VAL A 603 22.08 3.71 16.91
C VAL A 603 23.28 4.63 17.11
N ILE A 604 24.50 4.09 17.04
CA ILE A 604 25.74 4.87 17.20
C ILE A 604 25.86 5.90 16.07
N LEU A 605 25.62 5.50 14.82
CA LEU A 605 25.71 6.37 13.66
C LEU A 605 24.69 7.51 13.72
N LEU A 606 23.42 7.20 14.00
CA LEU A 606 22.36 8.20 14.16
C LEU A 606 22.61 9.14 15.35
N MET A 607 23.25 8.65 16.42
CA MET A 607 23.65 9.48 17.55
C MET A 607 24.75 10.47 17.12
N LEU A 608 25.80 10.00 16.45
CA LEU A 608 26.94 10.80 16.00
C LEU A 608 26.56 11.82 14.92
N ALA A 609 25.54 11.52 14.12
CA ALA A 609 25.03 12.42 13.09
C ALA A 609 24.31 13.66 13.66
N GLN A 610 23.93 13.67 14.95
CA GLN A 610 23.21 14.80 15.55
C GLN A 610 24.14 16.00 15.85
N ARG A 611 23.70 17.21 15.49
CA ARG A 611 24.57 18.41 15.43
C ARG A 611 24.53 19.35 16.62
N ASN A 612 23.47 19.36 17.43
CA ASN A 612 23.27 20.45 18.40
C ASN A 612 22.85 19.99 19.81
N PRO A 613 23.80 19.82 20.75
CA PRO A 613 25.26 19.81 20.54
C PRO A 613 25.77 18.54 19.81
N PRO A 614 26.96 18.60 19.19
CA PRO A 614 27.64 17.42 18.64
C PRO A 614 28.19 16.55 19.78
N VAL A 615 28.14 15.22 19.61
CA VAL A 615 28.56 14.26 20.64
C VAL A 615 29.74 13.38 20.22
N PHE A 616 30.39 13.71 19.11
CA PHE A 616 31.54 12.97 18.60
C PHE A 616 32.69 12.92 19.61
N GLU A 617 33.13 14.06 20.11
CA GLU A 617 34.22 14.12 21.08
C GLU A 617 33.96 13.34 22.38
N PRO A 618 32.85 13.56 23.11
CA PRO A 618 32.60 12.83 24.34
C PRO A 618 32.42 11.33 24.11
N PHE A 619 31.80 10.93 23.00
CA PHE A 619 31.70 9.50 22.64
C PHE A 619 33.05 8.88 22.28
N MET A 620 33.88 9.55 21.47
CA MET A 620 35.21 9.04 21.14
C MET A 620 36.11 8.98 22.37
N ARG A 621 35.97 9.90 23.35
CA ARG A 621 36.64 9.76 24.66
C ARG A 621 36.21 8.49 25.38
N ALA A 622 34.92 8.16 25.40
CA ALA A 622 34.45 6.90 25.94
C ALA A 622 35.06 5.68 25.20
N LEU A 623 35.13 5.75 23.87
CA LEU A 623 35.72 4.70 23.05
C LEU A 623 37.22 4.50 23.30
N THR A 624 37.98 5.58 23.50
CA THR A 624 39.43 5.51 23.79
C THR A 624 39.78 4.85 25.12
N LYS A 625 38.82 4.68 26.03
CA LYS A 625 39.02 3.90 27.26
C LYS A 625 39.06 2.39 26.99
N ARG A 626 38.56 1.92 25.85
CA ARG A 626 38.42 0.50 25.49
C ARG A 626 39.70 -0.05 24.87
N SER A 627 40.14 -1.21 25.34
CA SER A 627 41.35 -1.88 24.84
C SER A 627 41.22 -2.39 23.40
N GLU A 628 39.98 -2.57 22.97
CA GLU A 628 39.50 -3.01 21.66
C GLU A 628 39.66 -1.91 20.59
N LEU A 629 39.99 -0.67 20.98
CA LEU A 629 40.21 0.42 20.02
C LEU A 629 41.26 0.05 18.96
N ALA A 630 42.28 -0.74 19.32
CA ALA A 630 43.32 -1.18 18.38
C ALA A 630 42.80 -2.07 17.24
N SER A 631 41.75 -2.87 17.48
CA SER A 631 41.09 -3.68 16.44
C SER A 631 40.05 -2.87 15.68
N TRP A 632 39.33 -1.97 16.35
CA TRP A 632 38.32 -1.12 15.72
C TRP A 632 38.89 -0.02 14.84
N ALA A 633 40.13 0.43 15.07
CA ALA A 633 40.77 1.47 14.27
C ALA A 633 40.78 1.15 12.76
N ASP A 634 40.82 -0.14 12.42
CA ASP A 634 40.85 -0.62 11.04
C ASP A 634 39.46 -1.08 10.53
N ALA A 635 38.44 -1.13 11.40
CA ALA A 635 37.11 -1.64 11.10
C ALA A 635 36.24 -0.65 10.32
N GLU A 636 35.31 -1.18 9.51
CA GLU A 636 34.33 -0.40 8.75
C GLU A 636 33.49 0.53 9.64
N MET A 637 33.13 0.08 10.84
CA MET A 637 32.36 0.89 11.80
C MET A 637 33.05 2.22 12.15
N MET A 638 34.38 2.24 12.21
CA MET A 638 35.14 3.48 12.43
C MET A 638 35.04 4.41 11.22
N ASP A 639 35.07 3.86 10.01
CA ASP A 639 34.90 4.63 8.78
C ASP A 639 33.52 5.29 8.72
N LEU A 640 32.47 4.51 8.99
CA LEU A 640 31.10 4.99 9.06
C LEU A 640 30.93 6.08 10.12
N SER A 641 31.51 5.90 11.31
CA SER A 641 31.43 6.89 12.40
C SER A 641 32.02 8.24 12.02
N PHE A 642 33.15 8.25 11.29
CA PHE A 642 33.75 9.49 10.79
C PHE A 642 33.00 10.09 9.60
N ASN A 643 32.32 9.28 8.80
CA ASN A 643 31.53 9.76 7.66
C ASN A 643 30.19 10.38 8.12
N GLU A 644 29.56 9.82 9.13
CA GLU A 644 28.25 10.27 9.64
C GLU A 644 28.35 11.51 10.54
N THR A 645 29.46 11.67 11.26
CA THR A 645 29.59 12.80 12.18
C THR A 645 29.69 14.13 11.43
N ALA A 646 29.01 15.14 11.98
CA ALA A 646 29.10 16.50 11.46
C ALA A 646 30.37 17.24 11.91
N VAL A 647 31.00 16.82 13.02
CA VAL A 647 32.15 17.49 13.61
C VAL A 647 33.21 16.45 13.94
N LYS A 648 34.32 16.47 13.17
CA LYS A 648 35.48 15.60 13.39
C LYS A 648 36.43 16.27 14.37
N SER A 649 37.02 15.49 15.26
CA SER A 649 38.01 15.99 16.23
C SER A 649 39.07 14.95 16.53
N ALA A 650 40.33 15.39 16.55
CA ALA A 650 41.47 14.57 16.94
C ALA A 650 41.66 14.51 18.46
N ALA A 651 41.06 15.44 19.22
CA ALA A 651 41.34 15.65 20.63
C ALA A 651 41.22 14.37 21.48
N PRO A 652 40.16 13.54 21.36
CA PRO A 652 40.04 12.31 22.16
C PRO A 652 41.22 11.35 21.98
N PHE A 653 41.74 11.24 20.76
CA PHE A 653 42.82 10.32 20.42
C PHE A 653 44.18 10.88 20.85
N VAL A 654 44.42 12.18 20.61
CA VAL A 654 45.64 12.87 21.03
C VAL A 654 45.79 12.79 22.56
N GLU A 655 44.70 13.02 23.30
CA GLU A 655 44.73 12.95 24.76
C GLU A 655 45.16 11.58 25.29
N VAL A 656 44.67 10.48 24.70
CA VAL A 656 45.04 9.13 25.15
C VAL A 656 46.49 8.81 24.83
N ILE A 657 47.00 9.28 23.69
CA ILE A 657 48.41 9.13 23.31
C ILE A 657 49.30 9.88 24.30
N LEU A 658 48.94 11.10 24.71
CA LEU A 658 49.75 11.92 25.61
C LEU A 658 49.67 11.50 27.09
N LYS A 659 48.75 10.59 27.46
CA LYS A 659 48.63 10.13 28.85
C LYS A 659 49.86 9.32 29.27
N SER A 660 50.50 9.78 30.34
CA SER A 660 51.60 9.07 31.03
C SER A 660 51.05 8.09 32.06
N GLU A 661 50.26 7.11 31.61
CA GLU A 661 49.63 6.08 32.47
C GLU A 661 50.00 4.67 31.99
N ALA A 662 50.39 3.80 32.92
CA ALA A 662 50.74 2.43 32.61
C ALA A 662 49.49 1.60 32.21
N GLY A 663 49.64 0.69 31.25
CA GLY A 663 48.56 -0.22 30.83
C GLY A 663 47.64 0.31 29.72
N LEU A 664 47.95 1.48 29.12
CA LEU A 664 47.18 2.06 28.00
C LEU A 664 47.73 1.73 26.59
N GLY A 665 48.73 0.85 26.46
CA GLY A 665 49.47 0.70 25.19
C GLY A 665 48.60 0.28 24.01
N LYS A 666 47.64 -0.64 24.20
CA LYS A 666 46.64 -0.99 23.17
C LYS A 666 45.77 0.20 22.77
N GLN A 667 45.28 0.97 23.74
CA GLN A 667 44.47 2.16 23.49
C GLN A 667 45.27 3.22 22.74
N GLN A 668 46.53 3.43 23.12
CA GLN A 668 47.44 4.39 22.50
C GLN A 668 47.77 4.01 21.06
N VAL A 669 48.07 2.73 20.79
CA VAL A 669 48.26 2.20 19.43
C VAL A 669 46.98 2.37 18.60
N GLY A 670 45.81 2.04 19.16
CA GLY A 670 44.53 2.22 18.48
C GLY A 670 44.24 3.67 18.12
N ALA A 671 44.47 4.59 19.04
CA ALA A 671 44.31 6.02 18.81
C ALA A 671 45.26 6.53 17.72
N ALA A 672 46.52 6.09 17.74
CA ALA A 672 47.50 6.44 16.73
C ALA A 672 47.13 5.89 15.34
N LYS A 673 46.62 4.66 15.25
CA LYS A 673 46.07 4.10 14.01
C LYS A 673 44.89 4.91 13.46
N VAL A 674 43.93 5.29 14.32
CA VAL A 674 42.78 6.11 13.93
C VAL A 674 43.25 7.45 13.38
N LEU A 675 44.14 8.16 14.08
CA LEU A 675 44.69 9.43 13.61
C LEU A 675 45.43 9.26 12.28
N ARG A 676 46.28 8.25 12.14
CA ARG A 676 47.00 7.97 10.88
C ARG A 676 46.06 7.82 9.69
N ARG A 677 44.94 7.12 9.87
CA ARG A 677 43.98 6.82 8.79
C ARG A 677 42.99 7.96 8.54
N LYS A 678 42.50 8.62 9.59
CA LYS A 678 41.37 9.57 9.51
C LYS A 678 41.77 11.03 9.58
N MET A 679 42.92 11.32 10.18
CA MET A 679 43.40 12.69 10.43
C MET A 679 44.94 12.74 10.28
N PRO A 680 45.48 12.45 9.08
CA PRO A 680 46.92 12.27 8.86
C PRO A 680 47.74 13.52 9.20
N GLU A 681 47.17 14.72 9.03
CA GLU A 681 47.82 15.97 9.41
C GLU A 681 48.03 16.10 10.93
N GLU A 682 47.06 15.64 11.74
CA GLU A 682 47.18 15.63 13.20
C GLU A 682 48.11 14.51 13.66
N PHE A 683 48.11 13.37 12.95
CA PHE A 683 49.07 12.29 13.18
C PHE A 683 50.52 12.74 12.95
N ALA A 684 50.79 13.48 11.88
CA ALA A 684 52.12 14.01 11.57
C ALA A 684 52.67 14.97 12.65
N ARG A 685 51.80 15.62 13.43
CA ARG A 685 52.24 16.46 14.56
C ARG A 685 52.72 15.65 15.76
N LEU A 686 52.42 14.35 15.80
CA LEU A 686 52.77 13.45 16.90
C LEU A 686 53.98 12.54 16.60
N GLU A 687 54.66 12.67 15.46
CA GLU A 687 55.75 11.75 15.06
C GLU A 687 56.84 11.62 16.13
N VAL A 688 57.32 12.76 16.65
CA VAL A 688 58.35 12.78 17.71
C VAL A 688 57.84 12.10 18.99
N VAL A 689 56.58 12.39 19.36
CA VAL A 689 55.94 11.84 20.57
C VAL A 689 55.77 10.32 20.44
N LEU A 690 55.40 9.82 19.26
CA LEU A 690 55.19 8.40 18.99
C LEU A 690 56.52 7.63 18.91
N ALA A 691 57.54 8.23 18.30
CA ALA A 691 58.88 7.64 18.21
C ALA A 691 59.55 7.49 19.59
N GLU A 692 59.40 8.49 20.45
CA GLU A 692 59.98 8.53 21.80
C GLU A 692 59.00 8.09 22.89
N HIS A 693 57.91 7.43 22.52
CA HIS A 693 56.81 7.14 23.43
C HIS A 693 57.23 6.24 24.61
N LEU A 694 56.73 6.55 25.82
CA LEU A 694 57.11 5.82 27.05
C LEU A 694 56.70 4.34 26.99
N THR A 695 55.54 4.04 26.42
CA THR A 695 55.02 2.68 26.25
C THR A 695 55.75 1.91 25.14
N ALA A 696 56.29 0.72 25.46
CA ALA A 696 57.01 -0.12 24.50
C ALA A 696 56.14 -0.58 23.32
N GLU A 697 54.86 -0.91 23.56
CA GLU A 697 53.91 -1.32 22.52
C GLU A 697 53.74 -0.26 21.43
N VAL A 698 53.69 1.02 21.81
CA VAL A 698 53.56 2.14 20.87
C VAL A 698 54.83 2.29 20.04
N ARG A 699 56.02 2.19 20.66
CA ARG A 699 57.30 2.24 19.93
C ARG A 699 57.48 1.07 18.97
N MET A 700 57.07 -0.13 19.37
CA MET A 700 57.11 -1.31 18.50
C MET A 700 56.18 -1.15 17.29
N TRP A 701 54.96 -0.64 17.51
CA TRP A 701 54.02 -0.37 16.43
C TRP A 701 54.49 0.78 15.51
N TRP A 702 55.14 1.81 16.06
CA TRP A 702 55.69 2.90 15.25
C TRP A 702 56.84 2.44 14.34
N ALA A 703 57.64 1.48 14.81
CA ALA A 703 58.77 0.92 14.05
C ALA A 703 58.35 -0.11 12.98
N SER A 704 57.12 -0.63 13.04
CA SER A 704 56.53 -1.59 12.09
C SER A 704 55.75 -0.88 10.99
#